data_AF-A0A0Q0WFU0-F1
#
_entry.id   AF-A0A0Q0WFU0-F1
#
_cell.length_a   1.000
_cell.length_b   1.000
_cell.length_c   1.000
_cell.angle_alpha   90.00
_cell.angle_beta   90.00
_cell.angle_gamma   90.00
#
_symmetry.space_group_name_H-M   'P 1'
#
loop_
_entity.id
_entity.type
_entity.pdbx_description
1 polymer ?
#
loop_
_entity_poly.entity_id
_entity_poly.type
_entity_poly.pdbx_seq_one_letter_code
_entity_poly.pdbx_strand_id
1 'polypeptide(L)'
;MVNIFVVLIMSALSSPLGGQTVLRIQDIQSDTSGQYTGQEVTVVGIVTAPSGVIDPGFYIQDSVGAYSGVLVYTTFYNVDLGDSVRVTGPVEEYYGKTEISFPSSVTVLASGCQVPPPTLITTSEIATSNPDTAEMFEGVLVGILQPVVTDTSLGYGEWEIDDGSGPARVDDAGPYTPPFLGDTLAALVGIVDYSFDNFKLQPRGNQDIYYTFSGAGEVNVSPNQIIQNDPVNLNFNFSTAFGEINEIEIILPKSFDFSGNLTFSGSGFLNAVYSVSGDTILINGAEVSSVKSGTCQLTSVTAQNPGIETLYVYTASSGDTLSPISTFPIIQITRADGSIPISLVRANTSQGVPLLLGENVVVTGIMTAAGELGGQYFLEDGTGGVCVYNPGGGLSIGDSGVFQGTVDHWNGLTELSPSDLISGPFPAQPLIPEVVTCSILELEGTGGIENYEGRLVRIDNLLQTVPVFPQVEQNMPISDGTGDFELRVLVQEIAGKPVPPDGFSVTGIISQYCPSSPYTSGYQIMPRSLDDIRKGGSGSGFVESYLSSIIHGSTGDINLYITAEIDTIDQISFEITDTSWHWGGSINDIQVPSGATVDSVAGNGQDQEYIIYISNLSLEPDSSCFIAITNVTAPDSTGSFELLTKTGVQGFPNLTEIYNSPRIWSVNSMSEAQQPDSGGYNPILLGHSVVVAGVVTGPSSIFNGGTTKTSFWMEDSTSGVNIFSSEDDGNQSFVLGAEVIVRGVVTEYNGITEIVYAHPDSATIVGLQRPLPDTLLLQENQGIYELIEGRLVMVKNAIVTSLPVQSGSGKDFEIRNGRTIIAVRLTDDANLNTDHITVGNILDVIGIAGQYSYDTPPASGYQLLPRFNSDLMEIHLANPTQDPQLTIYPNPVSITAGEIIHIFVNSPLEGTLTLKIFDMEGREVASLLENTASGPQYITWDGLTNYGFNARIGVYIVHLKYKHNNGDEEIINKPLVVGTTLE
;
A
#
# COMPACT_ATOMS: atom_id res chain seq x y z
N MET A 1 -11.89 36.77 -20.81
CA MET A 1 -12.74 36.90 -19.61
C MET A 1 -11.86 36.50 -18.44
N VAL A 2 -11.41 37.48 -17.67
CA VAL A 2 -10.44 37.33 -16.58
C VAL A 2 -11.24 37.11 -15.29
N ASN A 3 -11.06 35.98 -14.63
CA ASN A 3 -11.62 35.73 -13.29
C ASN A 3 -10.65 36.30 -12.25
N ILE A 4 -10.98 37.49 -11.76
CA ILE A 4 -10.34 38.12 -10.60
C ILE A 4 -11.03 37.54 -9.35
N PHE A 5 -10.30 36.76 -8.55
CA PHE A 5 -10.73 36.43 -7.19
C PHE A 5 -10.50 37.66 -6.31
N VAL A 6 -11.54 38.47 -6.14
CA VAL A 6 -11.64 39.43 -5.05
C VAL A 6 -12.04 38.64 -3.81
N VAL A 7 -11.19 38.65 -2.77
CA VAL A 7 -11.56 38.19 -1.44
C VAL A 7 -12.62 39.15 -0.90
N LEU A 8 -13.88 38.78 -1.07
CA LEU A 8 -15.02 39.42 -0.44
C LEU A 8 -15.09 38.90 1.00
N ILE A 9 -14.82 39.79 1.96
CA ILE A 9 -15.16 39.55 3.37
C ILE A 9 -16.70 39.49 3.45
N MET A 10 -17.26 38.28 3.50
CA MET A 10 -18.68 38.07 3.77
C MET A 10 -18.98 38.44 5.22
N SER A 11 -19.83 39.45 5.40
CA SER A 11 -20.58 39.65 6.64
C SER A 11 -21.67 38.60 6.75
N ALA A 12 -21.39 37.51 7.47
CA ALA A 12 -22.41 36.54 7.86
C ALA A 12 -23.23 37.09 9.05
N LEU A 13 -24.50 37.42 8.80
CA LEU A 13 -25.51 37.55 9.85
C LEU A 13 -25.90 36.15 10.33
N SER A 14 -25.33 35.70 11.45
CA SER A 14 -25.80 34.52 12.19
C SER A 14 -26.67 34.92 13.38
N SER A 15 -27.79 34.23 13.57
CA SER A 15 -28.64 34.29 14.77
C SER A 15 -27.89 33.83 16.04
N PRO A 16 -28.28 34.28 17.25
CA PRO A 16 -27.40 34.27 18.42
C PRO A 16 -27.42 32.91 19.13
N LEU A 17 -26.31 32.19 19.04
CA LEU A 17 -25.91 31.17 20.00
C LEU A 17 -24.62 31.67 20.65
N GLY A 18 -24.75 32.40 21.77
CA GLY A 18 -23.75 32.61 22.82
C GLY A 18 -22.27 32.90 22.50
N GLY A 19 -21.89 33.22 21.26
CA GLY A 19 -20.50 33.38 20.85
C GLY A 19 -19.96 34.76 21.22
N GLN A 20 -18.81 34.79 21.90
CA GLN A 20 -18.00 36.00 22.08
C GLN A 20 -17.71 36.61 20.70
N THR A 21 -18.02 37.90 20.52
CA THR A 21 -17.68 38.66 19.32
C THR A 21 -16.17 38.78 19.19
N VAL A 22 -15.60 38.46 18.02
CA VAL A 22 -14.18 38.72 17.71
C VAL A 22 -13.99 40.21 17.47
N LEU A 23 -13.07 40.83 18.22
CA LEU A 23 -12.72 42.25 18.10
C LEU A 23 -11.54 42.44 17.14
N ARG A 24 -11.38 43.67 16.63
CA ARG A 24 -10.13 44.09 15.97
C ARG A 24 -9.11 44.49 17.03
N ILE A 25 -7.83 44.30 16.75
CA ILE A 25 -6.74 44.78 17.59
C ILE A 25 -6.81 46.32 17.69
N GLN A 26 -7.20 46.98 16.62
CA GLN A 26 -7.46 48.42 16.63
C GLN A 26 -8.50 48.86 17.66
N ASP A 27 -9.52 48.04 17.94
CA ASP A 27 -10.57 48.40 18.90
C ASP A 27 -10.03 48.43 20.33
N ILE A 28 -9.06 47.58 20.66
CA ILE A 28 -8.42 47.54 21.99
C ILE A 28 -7.30 48.59 22.10
N GLN A 29 -6.47 48.76 21.07
CA GLN A 29 -5.32 49.67 21.08
C GLN A 29 -5.71 51.16 21.01
N SER A 30 -6.90 51.50 20.50
CA SER A 30 -7.37 52.89 20.42
C SER A 30 -8.33 53.29 21.55
N ASP A 31 -8.52 52.42 22.56
CA ASP A 31 -9.53 52.58 23.60
C ASP A 31 -9.14 53.60 24.68
N THR A 32 -9.32 54.87 24.37
CA THR A 32 -9.17 55.97 25.34
C THR A 32 -10.22 55.98 26.47
N SER A 33 -11.24 55.10 26.41
CA SER A 33 -12.32 55.05 27.39
C SER A 33 -12.14 53.98 28.47
N GLY A 34 -11.16 53.08 28.32
CA GLY A 34 -10.91 51.95 29.22
C GLY A 34 -12.08 50.96 29.25
N GLN A 35 -12.82 50.85 28.15
CA GLN A 35 -13.94 49.92 27.98
C GLN A 35 -13.48 48.46 28.00
N TYR A 36 -12.30 48.16 27.42
CA TYR A 36 -11.81 46.78 27.29
C TYR A 36 -10.83 46.36 28.39
N THR A 37 -10.25 47.30 29.14
CA THR A 37 -9.33 46.99 30.24
C THR A 37 -9.99 46.06 31.29
N GLY A 38 -9.32 44.96 31.60
CA GLY A 38 -9.78 43.89 32.49
C GLY A 38 -10.88 42.98 31.90
N GLN A 39 -11.29 43.19 30.65
CA GLN A 39 -12.27 42.33 29.96
C GLN A 39 -11.56 41.23 29.17
N GLU A 40 -12.14 40.03 29.18
CA GLU A 40 -11.71 38.95 28.30
C GLU A 40 -12.24 39.20 26.88
N VAL A 41 -11.31 39.33 25.92
CA VAL A 41 -11.61 39.57 24.51
C VAL A 41 -11.09 38.42 23.66
N THR A 42 -11.62 38.29 22.45
CA THR A 42 -11.05 37.41 21.42
C THR A 42 -10.63 38.24 20.22
N VAL A 43 -9.39 38.10 19.77
CA VAL A 43 -8.84 38.74 18.56
C VAL A 43 -8.23 37.70 17.62
N VAL A 44 -8.04 38.07 16.36
CA VAL A 44 -7.31 37.26 15.37
C VAL A 44 -6.26 38.15 14.72
N GLY A 45 -5.02 37.67 14.66
CA GLY A 45 -3.91 38.39 14.04
C GLY A 45 -2.82 37.45 13.51
N ILE A 46 -1.92 37.99 12.70
CA ILE A 46 -0.70 37.32 12.24
C ILE A 46 0.44 37.64 13.19
N VAL A 47 1.20 36.63 13.61
CA VAL A 47 2.38 36.78 14.45
C VAL A 47 3.46 37.58 13.72
N THR A 48 3.79 38.76 14.24
CA THR A 48 4.81 39.68 13.69
C THR A 48 6.14 39.62 14.44
N ALA A 49 6.14 39.14 15.68
CA ALA A 49 7.33 38.70 16.41
C ALA A 49 6.98 37.44 17.21
N PRO A 50 7.64 36.29 16.96
CA PRO A 50 7.27 35.01 17.57
C PRO A 50 7.75 34.88 19.02
N SER A 51 7.27 33.83 19.69
CA SER A 51 7.66 33.53 21.07
C SER A 51 9.19 33.37 21.20
N GLY A 52 9.78 33.99 22.23
CA GLY A 52 11.22 33.89 22.53
C GLY A 52 12.13 34.77 21.67
N VAL A 53 11.58 35.65 20.84
CA VAL A 53 12.36 36.65 20.08
C VAL A 53 12.39 38.02 20.79
N ILE A 54 11.24 38.52 21.23
CA ILE A 54 11.13 39.72 22.07
C ILE A 54 10.32 39.32 23.30
N ASP A 55 10.99 39.15 24.43
CA ASP A 55 10.36 38.65 25.65
C ASP A 55 9.67 39.77 26.47
N PRO A 56 8.62 39.42 27.25
CA PRO A 56 7.96 38.10 27.34
C PRO A 56 6.74 37.98 26.41
N GLY A 57 6.65 36.89 25.65
CA GLY A 57 5.48 36.55 24.82
C GLY A 57 5.73 36.71 23.32
N PHE A 58 4.70 37.13 22.58
CA PHE A 58 4.75 37.33 21.13
C PHE A 58 3.84 38.49 20.69
N TYR A 59 4.10 39.08 19.51
CA TYR A 59 3.30 40.18 18.97
C TYR A 59 2.47 39.72 17.78
N ILE A 60 1.24 40.22 17.68
CA ILE A 60 0.34 39.94 16.55
C ILE A 60 -0.19 41.23 15.92
N GLN A 61 -0.48 41.19 14.62
CA GLN A 61 -1.17 42.25 13.90
C GLN A 61 -2.36 41.76 13.08
N ASP A 62 -3.45 42.53 13.07
CA ASP A 62 -4.63 42.23 12.25
C ASP A 62 -4.67 43.02 10.93
N SER A 63 -3.80 44.02 10.79
CA SER A 63 -3.73 44.93 9.65
C SER A 63 -2.38 45.68 9.59
N VAL A 64 -2.25 46.64 8.67
CA VAL A 64 -1.09 47.54 8.52
C VAL A 64 -1.49 48.93 9.02
N GLY A 65 -0.58 49.62 9.70
CA GLY A 65 -0.76 51.00 10.13
C GLY A 65 -0.97 51.17 11.62
N ALA A 66 -1.44 52.34 12.02
CA ALA A 66 -1.67 52.68 13.42
C ALA A 66 -2.66 51.73 14.12
N TYR A 67 -2.37 51.40 15.38
CA TYR A 67 -3.18 50.60 16.31
C TYR A 67 -3.42 49.15 15.85
N SER A 68 -2.66 48.64 14.87
CA SER A 68 -2.93 47.31 14.32
C SER A 68 -2.27 46.16 15.07
N GLY A 69 -1.41 46.45 16.06
CA GLY A 69 -0.55 45.47 16.72
C GLY A 69 -0.72 45.43 18.24
N VAL A 70 -0.52 44.26 18.86
CA VAL A 70 -0.61 44.11 20.32
C VAL A 70 0.33 43.02 20.82
N LEU A 71 0.86 43.20 22.03
CA LEU A 71 1.58 42.17 22.76
C LEU A 71 0.61 41.12 23.31
N VAL A 72 0.89 39.85 23.07
CA VAL A 72 0.29 38.73 23.80
C VAL A 72 1.29 38.26 24.84
N TYR A 73 1.09 38.69 26.08
CA TYR A 73 1.99 38.39 27.19
C TYR A 73 1.73 36.96 27.68
N THR A 74 2.69 36.05 27.48
CA THR A 74 2.57 34.64 27.91
C THR A 74 3.92 33.94 28.01
N THR A 75 3.96 32.80 28.73
CA THR A 75 5.11 31.89 28.79
C THR A 75 4.74 30.45 28.44
N PHE A 76 3.50 30.19 28.00
CA PHE A 76 2.95 28.83 27.83
C PHE A 76 2.70 28.44 26.37
N TYR A 77 2.79 29.39 25.45
CA TYR A 77 2.47 29.17 24.04
C TYR A 77 3.68 29.52 23.17
N ASN A 78 4.05 28.59 22.31
CA ASN A 78 5.04 28.79 21.26
C ASN A 78 4.30 28.95 19.94
N VAL A 79 4.55 30.04 19.25
CA VAL A 79 3.99 30.37 17.93
C VAL A 79 5.11 30.89 17.04
N ASP A 80 5.04 30.61 15.75
CA ASP A 80 6.06 30.97 14.78
C ASP A 80 5.69 32.24 14.02
N LEU A 81 6.70 32.90 13.43
CA LEU A 81 6.50 34.10 12.64
C LEU A 81 5.58 33.78 11.45
N GLY A 82 4.54 34.59 11.24
CA GLY A 82 3.57 34.36 10.17
C GLY A 82 2.42 33.41 10.54
N ASP A 83 2.37 32.85 11.75
CA ASP A 83 1.17 32.13 12.20
C ASP A 83 -0.03 33.08 12.30
N SER A 84 -1.17 32.69 11.73
CA SER A 84 -2.46 33.32 12.02
C SER A 84 -3.03 32.70 13.27
N VAL A 85 -3.18 33.49 14.35
CA VAL A 85 -3.62 32.99 15.65
C VAL A 85 -4.93 33.63 16.07
N ARG A 86 -5.82 32.82 16.66
CA ARG A 86 -6.95 33.30 17.47
C ARG A 86 -6.52 33.31 18.93
N VAL A 87 -6.61 34.47 19.57
CA VAL A 87 -6.20 34.67 20.96
C VAL A 87 -7.41 35.10 21.77
N THR A 88 -7.70 34.41 22.86
CA THR A 88 -8.72 34.79 23.84
C THR A 88 -8.05 35.02 25.19
N GLY A 89 -8.22 36.21 25.77
CA GLY A 89 -7.58 36.58 27.03
C GLY A 89 -7.99 37.97 27.53
N PRO A 90 -7.66 38.30 28.79
CA PRO A 90 -7.93 39.63 29.35
C PRO A 90 -7.01 40.70 28.74
N VAL A 91 -7.57 41.87 28.40
CA VAL A 91 -6.79 43.06 28.03
C VAL A 91 -6.34 43.75 29.31
N GLU A 92 -5.05 44.08 29.42
CA GLU A 92 -4.47 44.77 30.58
C GLU A 92 -3.66 45.99 30.14
N GLU A 93 -3.63 46.99 31.03
CA GLU A 93 -2.80 48.19 30.92
C GLU A 93 -1.62 48.06 31.90
N TYR A 94 -0.49 47.59 31.41
CA TYR A 94 0.66 47.27 32.24
C TYR A 94 1.76 48.33 32.10
N TYR A 95 1.92 49.17 33.13
CA TYR A 95 2.86 50.32 33.11
C TYR A 95 2.68 51.28 31.92
N GLY A 96 1.45 51.39 31.40
CA GLY A 96 1.11 52.25 30.27
C GLY A 96 1.28 51.59 28.90
N LYS A 97 1.36 50.25 28.86
CA LYS A 97 1.35 49.44 27.64
C LYS A 97 0.10 48.56 27.59
N THR A 98 -0.53 48.49 26.42
CA THR A 98 -1.68 47.62 26.17
C THR A 98 -1.22 46.21 25.82
N GLU A 99 -1.70 45.20 26.56
CA GLU A 99 -1.39 43.78 26.30
C GLU A 99 -2.60 42.87 26.47
N ILE A 100 -2.57 41.70 25.81
CA ILE A 100 -3.44 40.56 26.15
C ILE A 100 -2.66 39.67 27.11
N SER A 101 -3.01 39.70 28.39
CA SER A 101 -2.20 39.12 29.44
C SER A 101 -2.63 37.70 29.80
N PHE A 102 -1.72 36.73 29.71
CA PHE A 102 -1.96 35.31 30.02
C PHE A 102 -3.25 34.75 29.40
N PRO A 103 -3.34 34.69 28.06
CA PRO A 103 -4.55 34.28 27.37
C PRO A 103 -5.02 32.88 27.80
N SER A 104 -6.34 32.74 27.96
CA SER A 104 -7.01 31.48 28.28
C SER A 104 -6.95 30.49 27.11
N SER A 105 -6.82 30.99 25.88
CA SER A 105 -6.52 30.15 24.71
C SER A 105 -5.75 30.90 23.63
N VAL A 106 -4.84 30.17 22.98
CA VAL A 106 -4.19 30.56 21.71
C VAL A 106 -4.36 29.38 20.76
N THR A 107 -4.91 29.62 19.56
CA THR A 107 -5.10 28.59 18.53
C THR A 107 -4.51 29.08 17.22
N VAL A 108 -3.55 28.33 16.67
CA VAL A 108 -3.03 28.56 15.31
C VAL A 108 -4.11 28.13 14.32
N LEU A 109 -4.55 29.08 13.48
CA LEU A 109 -5.57 28.89 12.45
C LEU A 109 -4.95 28.52 11.11
N ALA A 110 -3.74 29.02 10.84
CA ALA A 110 -2.93 28.74 9.66
C ALA A 110 -1.48 29.13 9.95
N SER A 111 -0.51 28.38 9.44
CA SER A 111 0.91 28.70 9.55
C SER A 111 1.48 29.26 8.25
N GLY A 112 2.60 29.99 8.34
CA GLY A 112 3.29 30.54 7.17
C GLY A 112 2.50 31.60 6.37
N CYS A 113 1.56 32.30 7.01
CA CYS A 113 0.85 33.40 6.37
C CYS A 113 1.82 34.57 6.13
N GLN A 114 1.52 35.37 5.10
CA GLN A 114 2.30 36.56 4.79
C GLN A 114 2.21 37.55 5.96
N VAL A 115 3.36 37.90 6.54
CA VAL A 115 3.47 38.89 7.61
C VAL A 115 3.07 40.25 7.04
N PRO A 116 2.24 41.06 7.75
CA PRO A 116 1.91 42.40 7.31
C PRO A 116 3.19 43.22 7.03
N PRO A 117 3.28 43.93 5.90
CA PRO A 117 4.44 44.75 5.64
C PRO A 117 4.55 45.85 6.70
N PRO A 118 5.78 46.18 7.13
CA PRO A 118 6.03 47.23 8.11
C PRO A 118 5.47 48.58 7.69
N THR A 119 4.94 49.32 8.65
CA THR A 119 4.45 50.67 8.43
C THR A 119 5.62 51.65 8.37
N LEU A 120 5.76 52.37 7.25
CA LEU A 120 6.81 53.38 7.11
C LEU A 120 6.51 54.61 7.94
N ILE A 121 7.45 54.96 8.81
CA ILE A 121 7.39 56.12 9.70
C ILE A 121 8.75 56.83 9.73
N THR A 122 8.76 58.02 10.32
CA THR A 122 9.97 58.79 10.62
C THR A 122 10.41 58.59 12.06
N THR A 123 11.68 58.88 12.38
CA THR A 123 12.19 58.79 13.76
C THR A 123 11.41 59.71 14.72
N SER A 124 10.97 60.89 14.28
CA SER A 124 10.17 61.80 15.12
C SER A 124 8.77 61.31 15.51
N GLU A 125 8.21 60.34 14.79
CA GLU A 125 6.88 59.78 15.05
C GLU A 125 6.87 58.77 16.20
N ILE A 126 8.02 58.13 16.49
CA ILE A 126 8.21 57.24 17.65
C ILE A 126 9.13 57.82 18.73
N ALA A 127 9.53 59.09 18.60
CA ALA A 127 10.37 59.74 19.59
C ALA A 127 9.63 59.86 20.94
N THR A 128 10.31 59.59 22.06
CA THR A 128 9.75 59.79 23.42
C THR A 128 9.19 61.21 23.64
N SER A 129 9.70 62.22 22.92
CA SER A 129 9.18 63.58 22.97
C SER A 129 7.82 63.78 22.27
N ASN A 130 7.30 62.76 21.59
CA ASN A 130 6.03 62.77 20.85
C ASN A 130 5.15 61.55 21.23
N PRO A 131 4.78 61.39 22.51
CA PRO A 131 4.14 60.18 23.01
C PRO A 131 2.76 59.92 22.36
N ASP A 132 1.98 60.96 22.05
CA ASP A 132 0.65 60.80 21.43
C ASP A 132 0.72 60.14 20.04
N THR A 133 1.79 60.40 19.28
CA THR A 133 1.99 59.77 17.96
C THR A 133 2.63 58.40 18.09
N ALA A 134 3.59 58.26 19.01
CA ALA A 134 4.30 57.01 19.22
C ALA A 134 3.38 55.89 19.73
N GLU A 135 2.42 56.23 20.59
CA GLU A 135 1.37 55.35 21.10
C GLU A 135 0.57 54.71 19.96
N MET A 136 0.35 55.44 18.86
CA MET A 136 -0.37 54.92 17.70
C MET A 136 0.31 53.69 17.08
N PHE A 137 1.59 53.49 17.33
CA PHE A 137 2.37 52.41 16.76
C PHE A 137 2.76 51.36 17.79
N GLU A 138 2.35 51.48 19.07
CA GLU A 138 2.64 50.47 20.08
C GLU A 138 2.21 49.06 19.61
N GLY A 139 3.14 48.10 19.66
CA GLY A 139 2.94 46.72 19.20
C GLY A 139 2.93 46.54 17.68
N VAL A 140 3.06 47.62 16.90
CA VAL A 140 3.08 47.61 15.44
C VAL A 140 4.51 47.44 14.91
N LEU A 141 4.66 46.61 13.89
CA LEU A 141 5.84 46.45 13.07
C LEU A 141 5.98 47.68 12.15
N VAL A 142 7.05 48.43 12.36
CA VAL A 142 7.34 49.67 11.64
C VAL A 142 8.71 49.61 10.97
N GLY A 143 8.93 50.49 10.00
CA GLY A 143 10.22 50.64 9.33
C GLY A 143 10.59 52.10 9.12
N ILE A 144 11.86 52.41 9.35
CA ILE A 144 12.45 53.75 9.21
C ILE A 144 13.49 53.69 8.10
N LEU A 145 13.40 54.60 7.12
CA LEU A 145 14.29 54.64 5.96
C LEU A 145 15.45 55.60 6.19
N GLN A 146 16.64 55.16 5.79
CA GLN A 146 17.86 55.98 5.85
C GLN A 146 18.22 56.60 7.22
N PRO A 147 17.98 55.94 8.37
CA PRO A 147 18.39 56.51 9.65
C PRO A 147 19.91 56.49 9.81
N VAL A 148 20.44 57.52 10.46
CA VAL A 148 21.85 57.59 10.90
C VAL A 148 21.93 57.24 12.38
N VAL A 149 22.89 56.41 12.77
CA VAL A 149 23.17 56.13 14.19
C VAL A 149 23.82 57.34 14.84
N THR A 150 23.11 58.00 15.77
CA THR A 150 23.54 59.25 16.42
C THR A 150 24.14 59.05 17.81
N ASP A 151 23.77 57.97 18.51
CA ASP A 151 24.35 57.55 19.79
C ASP A 151 24.33 56.01 19.87
N THR A 152 25.41 55.39 20.32
CA THR A 152 25.52 53.93 20.46
C THR A 152 25.27 53.42 21.87
N SER A 153 25.03 54.30 22.85
CA SER A 153 24.83 53.89 24.24
C SER A 153 24.05 54.93 25.04
N LEU A 154 22.74 54.81 25.04
CA LEU A 154 21.83 55.50 25.97
C LEU A 154 21.77 54.81 27.35
N GLY A 155 22.42 53.65 27.49
CA GLY A 155 22.41 52.80 28.68
C GLY A 155 21.48 51.59 28.51
N TYR A 156 21.67 50.54 29.30
CA TYR A 156 20.84 49.32 29.26
C TYR A 156 20.75 48.60 27.89
N GLY A 157 21.71 48.80 26.98
CA GLY A 157 21.67 48.22 25.63
C GLY A 157 20.99 49.12 24.59
N GLU A 158 20.35 50.20 25.04
CA GLU A 158 19.63 51.15 24.19
C GLU A 158 20.59 52.07 23.41
N TRP A 159 20.19 52.45 22.20
CA TRP A 159 20.92 53.32 21.28
C TRP A 159 19.98 54.26 20.51
N GLU A 160 20.51 55.18 19.72
CA GLU A 160 19.76 56.27 19.07
C GLU A 160 20.00 56.35 17.56
N ILE A 161 18.92 56.63 16.83
CA ILE A 161 18.93 56.91 15.40
C ILE A 161 18.20 58.21 15.05
N ASP A 162 18.57 58.82 13.93
CA ASP A 162 17.89 60.00 13.38
C ASP A 162 17.86 59.94 11.84
N ASP A 163 16.67 60.02 11.24
CA ASP A 163 16.47 60.14 9.78
C ASP A 163 16.50 61.60 9.26
N GLY A 164 16.77 62.55 10.17
CA GLY A 164 16.72 63.98 9.95
C GLY A 164 15.45 64.65 10.46
N SER A 165 14.44 63.88 10.91
CA SER A 165 13.22 64.40 11.54
C SER A 165 13.37 64.62 13.05
N GLY A 166 14.36 64.00 13.70
CA GLY A 166 14.61 64.06 15.14
C GLY A 166 14.97 62.68 15.70
N PRO A 167 15.59 62.58 16.88
CA PRO A 167 16.11 61.31 17.39
C PRO A 167 15.00 60.35 17.85
N ALA A 168 15.19 59.05 17.57
CA ALA A 168 14.40 57.94 18.09
C ALA A 168 15.29 56.91 18.78
N ARG A 169 14.72 56.23 19.78
CA ARG A 169 15.41 55.20 20.55
C ARG A 169 15.20 53.82 19.97
N VAL A 170 16.24 53.00 20.02
CA VAL A 170 16.23 51.58 19.65
C VAL A 170 16.75 50.77 20.84
N ASP A 171 16.20 49.58 21.05
CA ASP A 171 16.47 48.75 22.24
C ASP A 171 16.80 47.30 21.85
N ASP A 172 17.50 46.58 22.73
CA ASP A 172 18.18 45.31 22.45
C ASP A 172 17.38 44.06 22.86
N ALA A 173 16.05 44.16 22.89
CA ALA A 173 15.19 43.04 23.31
C ALA A 173 15.26 41.83 22.35
N GLY A 174 15.61 42.06 21.08
CA GLY A 174 15.79 41.01 20.08
C GLY A 174 17.26 40.61 19.86
N PRO A 175 17.53 39.42 19.28
CA PRO A 175 18.88 38.89 19.11
C PRO A 175 19.61 39.51 17.90
N TYR A 176 20.12 40.74 18.05
CA TYR A 176 20.87 41.43 16.99
C TYR A 176 22.17 42.08 17.49
N THR A 177 23.04 42.48 16.56
CA THR A 177 24.24 43.28 16.86
C THR A 177 24.00 44.74 16.48
N PRO A 178 24.04 45.70 17.44
CA PRO A 178 23.85 47.11 17.13
C PRO A 178 24.86 47.65 16.11
N PRO A 179 24.44 48.55 15.19
CA PRO A 179 25.35 49.20 14.24
C PRO A 179 26.34 50.16 14.93
N PHE A 180 27.36 50.61 14.18
CA PHE A 180 28.37 51.54 14.69
C PHE A 180 27.89 53.00 14.61
N LEU A 181 28.46 53.83 15.49
CA LEU A 181 28.21 55.26 15.50
C LEU A 181 28.52 55.88 14.12
N GLY A 182 27.55 56.61 13.57
CA GLY A 182 27.67 57.26 12.26
C GLY A 182 27.32 56.37 11.07
N ASP A 183 26.97 55.11 11.27
CA ASP A 183 26.42 54.27 10.20
C ASP A 183 25.13 54.88 9.68
N THR A 184 24.99 54.94 8.35
CA THR A 184 23.71 55.24 7.68
C THR A 184 23.13 53.92 7.22
N LEU A 185 22.02 53.51 7.82
CA LEU A 185 21.33 52.28 7.43
C LEU A 185 20.50 52.52 6.17
N ALA A 186 20.25 51.51 5.36
CA ALA A 186 19.27 51.58 4.28
C ALA A 186 17.85 51.62 4.85
N ALA A 187 17.58 50.79 5.86
CA ALA A 187 16.36 50.79 6.65
C ALA A 187 16.58 50.13 8.02
N LEU A 188 15.76 50.48 9.01
CA LEU A 188 15.68 49.79 10.28
C LEU A 188 14.22 49.41 10.56
N VAL A 189 13.98 48.15 10.93
CA VAL A 189 12.66 47.58 11.18
C VAL A 189 12.56 47.15 12.62
N GLY A 190 11.37 47.17 13.19
CA GLY A 190 11.15 46.63 14.51
C GLY A 190 9.72 46.80 14.98
N ILE A 191 9.40 46.19 16.11
CA ILE A 191 8.15 46.43 16.82
C ILE A 191 8.32 47.70 17.65
N VAL A 192 7.39 48.65 17.59
CA VAL A 192 7.40 49.76 18.54
C VAL A 192 6.92 49.24 19.89
N ASP A 193 7.72 49.49 20.92
CA ASP A 193 7.47 49.06 22.28
C ASP A 193 7.51 50.26 23.24
N TYR A 194 6.75 50.18 24.32
CA TYR A 194 6.75 51.17 25.38
C TYR A 194 7.20 50.54 26.70
N SER A 195 8.29 51.07 27.26
CA SER A 195 8.76 50.67 28.58
C SER A 195 9.61 51.77 29.23
N PHE A 196 9.56 51.84 30.57
CA PHE A 196 10.32 52.81 31.38
C PHE A 196 10.17 54.26 30.87
N ASP A 197 8.93 54.68 30.59
CA ASP A 197 8.58 56.02 30.09
C ASP A 197 9.21 56.40 28.73
N ASN A 198 9.56 55.41 27.89
CA ASN A 198 10.12 55.63 26.56
C ASN A 198 9.48 54.73 25.51
N PHE A 199 9.21 55.32 24.33
CA PHE A 199 8.93 54.56 23.12
C PHE A 199 10.25 54.18 22.45
N LYS A 200 10.32 52.93 21.99
CA LYS A 200 11.53 52.35 21.44
C LYS A 200 11.18 51.47 20.25
N LEU A 201 12.08 51.42 19.28
CA LEU A 201 12.02 50.41 18.24
C LEU A 201 12.75 49.14 18.73
N GLN A 202 12.10 47.98 18.59
CA GLN A 202 12.64 46.67 18.94
C GLN A 202 12.87 45.83 17.66
N PRO A 203 14.08 45.86 17.06
CA PRO A 203 14.42 44.95 15.98
C PRO A 203 14.32 43.50 16.44
N ARG A 204 13.69 42.63 15.63
CA ARG A 204 13.48 41.21 15.94
C ARG A 204 14.73 40.35 15.70
N GLY A 205 15.78 40.93 15.15
CA GLY A 205 17.03 40.25 14.83
C GLY A 205 17.83 41.02 13.77
N ASN A 206 18.97 40.47 13.36
CA ASN A 206 19.85 41.11 12.36
C ASN A 206 19.14 41.34 11.01
N GLN A 207 18.12 40.53 10.68
CA GLN A 207 17.30 40.67 9.47
C GLN A 207 16.48 41.98 9.42
N ASP A 208 16.31 42.65 10.55
CA ASP A 208 15.59 43.93 10.63
C ASP A 208 16.52 45.15 10.48
N ILE A 209 17.84 44.95 10.37
CA ILE A 209 18.85 46.00 10.21
C ILE A 209 19.43 45.93 8.80
N TYR A 210 18.98 46.83 7.92
CA TYR A 210 19.38 46.84 6.52
C TYR A 210 20.53 47.82 6.32
N TYR A 211 21.74 47.34 6.02
CA TYR A 211 22.87 48.20 5.61
C TYR A 211 22.84 48.51 4.09
N THR A 212 22.19 47.65 3.31
CA THR A 212 21.88 47.77 1.88
C THR A 212 20.54 47.07 1.64
N PHE A 213 19.90 47.32 0.50
CA PHE A 213 18.74 46.56 0.03
C PHE A 213 19.12 45.34 -0.82
N SER A 214 20.40 45.00 -0.93
CA SER A 214 20.83 43.74 -1.53
C SER A 214 20.47 42.55 -0.66
N GLY A 215 19.95 41.48 -1.28
CA GLY A 215 19.33 40.37 -0.57
C GLY A 215 17.97 40.69 0.06
N ALA A 216 17.40 41.88 -0.20
CA ALA A 216 16.05 42.20 0.24
C ALA A 216 14.99 41.61 -0.70
N GLY A 217 13.80 41.36 -0.15
CA GLY A 217 12.65 40.86 -0.90
C GLY A 217 12.20 39.47 -0.47
N GLU A 218 10.97 39.17 -0.83
CA GLU A 218 10.31 37.88 -0.65
C GLU A 218 9.92 37.33 -2.01
N VAL A 219 9.97 36.00 -2.12
CA VAL A 219 9.59 35.28 -3.33
C VAL A 219 8.68 34.11 -2.98
N ASN A 220 7.50 34.09 -3.59
CA ASN A 220 6.55 32.98 -3.46
C ASN A 220 6.49 32.21 -4.78
N VAL A 221 6.68 30.89 -4.73
CA VAL A 221 6.68 30.02 -5.92
C VAL A 221 5.38 29.25 -6.02
N SER A 222 4.74 29.28 -7.20
CA SER A 222 3.52 28.51 -7.46
C SER A 222 3.52 27.80 -8.82
N PRO A 223 3.07 26.53 -8.89
CA PRO A 223 2.72 25.66 -7.76
C PRO A 223 3.94 25.30 -6.90
N ASN A 224 3.71 25.01 -5.62
CA ASN A 224 4.72 24.56 -4.66
C ASN A 224 4.87 23.01 -4.62
N GLN A 225 4.02 22.30 -5.37
CA GLN A 225 4.09 20.85 -5.59
C GLN A 225 3.92 20.55 -7.10
N ILE A 226 4.77 19.68 -7.64
CA ILE A 226 4.79 19.31 -9.06
C ILE A 226 5.00 17.80 -9.21
N ILE A 227 4.55 17.24 -10.34
CA ILE A 227 4.72 15.82 -10.66
C ILE A 227 6.03 15.66 -11.44
N GLN A 228 6.80 14.63 -11.10
CA GLN A 228 8.07 14.29 -11.75
C GLN A 228 7.85 14.13 -13.27
N ASN A 229 8.73 14.76 -14.06
CA ASN A 229 8.73 14.80 -15.52
C ASN A 229 7.51 15.49 -16.17
N ASP A 230 6.52 15.96 -15.39
CA ASP A 230 5.39 16.70 -15.94
C ASP A 230 5.80 18.16 -16.22
N PRO A 231 5.56 18.67 -17.44
CA PRO A 231 5.88 20.04 -17.78
C PRO A 231 4.90 21.00 -17.11
N VAL A 232 5.42 21.86 -16.22
CA VAL A 232 4.65 22.83 -15.45
C VAL A 232 5.14 24.26 -15.68
N ASN A 233 4.27 25.24 -15.46
CA ASN A 233 4.67 26.64 -15.42
C ASN A 233 4.93 27.06 -13.97
N LEU A 234 6.16 27.45 -13.64
CA LEU A 234 6.54 27.90 -12.30
C LEU A 234 6.53 29.42 -12.23
N ASN A 235 5.78 29.97 -11.30
CA ASN A 235 5.63 31.41 -11.09
C ASN A 235 6.42 31.84 -9.85
N PHE A 236 7.47 32.62 -10.04
CA PHE A 236 8.20 33.31 -8.97
C PHE A 236 7.59 34.70 -8.79
N ASN A 237 6.91 34.92 -7.68
CA ASN A 237 6.24 36.18 -7.37
C ASN A 237 7.10 36.98 -6.40
N PHE A 238 7.70 38.05 -6.91
CA PHE A 238 8.61 38.91 -6.17
C PHE A 238 7.89 40.13 -5.59
N SER A 239 8.17 40.39 -4.32
CA SER A 239 7.77 41.59 -3.59
C SER A 239 8.89 42.02 -2.66
N THR A 240 8.87 43.28 -2.23
CA THR A 240 9.72 43.74 -1.14
C THR A 240 8.98 44.76 -0.29
N ALA A 241 9.18 44.72 1.02
CA ALA A 241 8.67 45.74 1.92
C ALA A 241 9.49 47.04 1.84
N PHE A 242 10.78 46.94 1.46
CA PHE A 242 11.71 48.08 1.44
C PHE A 242 12.65 48.06 0.23
N GLY A 243 13.16 49.24 -0.11
CA GLY A 243 14.12 49.39 -1.20
C GLY A 243 13.53 49.09 -2.56
N GLU A 244 14.42 48.97 -3.53
CA GLU A 244 14.09 48.59 -4.90
C GLU A 244 14.96 47.40 -5.31
N ILE A 245 14.33 46.32 -5.74
CA ILE A 245 15.01 45.19 -6.35
C ILE A 245 15.11 45.47 -7.84
N ASN A 246 16.35 45.61 -8.32
CA ASN A 246 16.68 45.90 -9.70
C ASN A 246 17.31 44.71 -10.42
N GLU A 247 18.08 43.92 -9.68
CA GLU A 247 18.77 42.72 -10.17
C GLU A 247 18.30 41.50 -9.37
N ILE A 248 17.99 40.40 -10.06
CA ILE A 248 17.55 39.14 -9.45
C ILE A 248 18.31 37.99 -10.12
N GLU A 249 18.83 37.06 -9.34
CA GLU A 249 19.36 35.80 -9.82
C GLU A 249 18.55 34.64 -9.22
N ILE A 250 18.07 33.75 -10.07
CA ILE A 250 17.40 32.50 -9.68
C ILE A 250 18.27 31.35 -10.17
N ILE A 251 18.67 30.46 -9.27
CA ILE A 251 19.42 29.25 -9.59
C ILE A 251 18.51 28.05 -9.38
N LEU A 252 18.18 27.37 -10.47
CA LEU A 252 17.36 26.16 -10.43
C LEU A 252 18.19 24.95 -9.95
N PRO A 253 17.59 24.01 -9.20
CA PRO A 253 18.23 22.76 -8.84
C PRO A 253 18.64 21.96 -10.07
N LYS A 254 19.69 21.15 -9.95
CA LYS A 254 20.18 20.32 -11.06
C LYS A 254 19.17 19.27 -11.56
N SER A 255 18.19 18.93 -10.73
CA SER A 255 17.10 18.01 -11.08
C SER A 255 16.06 18.66 -12.00
N PHE A 256 16.11 19.99 -12.21
CA PHE A 256 15.19 20.73 -13.05
C PHE A 256 15.74 20.84 -14.47
N ASP A 257 14.88 20.54 -15.45
CA ASP A 257 15.12 20.83 -16.85
C ASP A 257 14.22 21.99 -17.29
N PHE A 258 14.87 23.05 -17.78
CA PHE A 258 14.23 24.29 -18.17
C PHE A 258 14.78 24.76 -19.52
N SER A 259 13.87 24.97 -20.47
CA SER A 259 14.20 25.35 -21.85
C SER A 259 14.61 26.82 -22.05
N GLY A 260 14.66 27.62 -20.98
CA GLY A 260 15.02 29.05 -21.03
C GLY A 260 13.87 30.01 -21.35
N ASN A 261 12.64 29.50 -21.58
CA ASN A 261 11.49 30.34 -21.94
C ASN A 261 10.77 30.87 -20.69
N LEU A 262 10.87 32.17 -20.43
CA LEU A 262 10.13 32.82 -19.34
C LEU A 262 9.39 34.08 -19.81
N THR A 263 8.34 34.44 -19.07
CA THR A 263 7.55 35.66 -19.27
C THR A 263 7.44 36.46 -18.00
N PHE A 264 7.43 37.78 -18.14
CA PHE A 264 7.21 38.70 -17.03
C PHE A 264 5.78 39.25 -17.01
N SER A 265 5.28 39.47 -15.80
CA SER A 265 4.05 40.23 -15.56
C SER A 265 4.18 41.04 -14.27
N GLY A 266 3.26 41.99 -14.04
CA GLY A 266 3.31 42.89 -12.89
C GLY A 266 4.03 44.21 -13.16
N SER A 267 3.71 45.23 -12.37
CA SER A 267 4.24 46.59 -12.53
C SER A 267 5.72 46.71 -12.24
N GLY A 268 6.27 45.79 -11.43
CA GLY A 268 7.69 45.72 -11.09
C GLY A 268 8.58 45.13 -12.19
N PHE A 269 8.03 44.41 -13.17
CA PHE A 269 8.82 43.80 -14.25
C PHE A 269 8.56 44.40 -15.64
N LEU A 270 7.93 45.59 -15.71
CA LEU A 270 7.59 46.23 -16.99
C LEU A 270 8.81 46.49 -17.89
N ASN A 271 9.94 46.83 -17.28
CA ASN A 271 11.21 47.14 -17.95
C ASN A 271 12.27 46.03 -17.76
N ALA A 272 11.91 44.93 -17.11
CA ALA A 272 12.84 43.86 -16.79
C ALA A 272 13.25 43.09 -18.05
N VAL A 273 14.53 42.76 -18.12
CA VAL A 273 15.12 41.91 -19.16
C VAL A 273 15.81 40.72 -18.49
N TYR A 274 15.86 39.58 -19.15
CA TYR A 274 16.50 38.39 -18.60
C TYR A 274 17.58 37.82 -19.51
N SER A 275 18.47 37.05 -18.90
CA SER A 275 19.39 36.13 -19.57
C SER A 275 19.42 34.80 -18.83
N VAL A 276 19.51 33.70 -19.56
CA VAL A 276 19.62 32.35 -19.01
C VAL A 276 20.98 31.77 -19.37
N SER A 277 21.69 31.21 -18.40
CA SER A 277 22.97 30.53 -18.57
C SER A 277 22.99 29.26 -17.73
N GLY A 278 22.72 28.12 -18.36
CA GLY A 278 22.59 26.85 -17.65
C GLY A 278 21.34 26.84 -16.76
N ASP A 279 21.54 26.59 -15.47
CA ASP A 279 20.52 26.59 -14.41
C ASP A 279 20.23 27.99 -13.84
N THR A 280 21.01 28.99 -14.26
CA THR A 280 20.98 30.33 -13.71
C THR A 280 20.19 31.29 -14.59
N ILE A 281 19.22 31.98 -14.00
CA ILE A 281 18.39 33.01 -14.63
C ILE A 281 18.74 34.35 -13.97
N LEU A 282 19.27 35.27 -14.76
CA LEU A 282 19.55 36.64 -14.31
C LEU A 282 18.49 37.58 -14.89
N ILE A 283 17.87 38.38 -14.04
CA ILE A 283 16.89 39.40 -14.38
C ILE A 283 17.48 40.76 -14.00
N ASN A 284 17.51 41.69 -14.95
CA ASN A 284 18.01 43.05 -14.76
C ASN A 284 16.93 44.07 -15.11
N GLY A 285 16.99 45.25 -14.49
CA GLY A 285 16.02 46.32 -14.75
C GLY A 285 14.64 46.04 -14.15
N ALA A 286 14.56 45.19 -13.12
CA ALA A 286 13.38 45.12 -12.28
C ALA A 286 13.18 46.45 -11.54
N GLU A 287 11.94 46.74 -11.19
CA GLU A 287 11.52 47.91 -10.42
C GLU A 287 10.59 47.44 -9.29
N VAL A 288 10.90 46.28 -8.68
CA VAL A 288 10.10 45.71 -7.58
C VAL A 288 10.39 46.52 -6.32
N SER A 289 9.34 47.04 -5.70
CA SER A 289 9.39 47.94 -4.54
C SER A 289 8.17 47.73 -3.65
N SER A 290 8.04 48.51 -2.57
CA SER A 290 6.88 48.46 -1.67
C SER A 290 5.52 48.70 -2.33
N VAL A 291 5.49 49.25 -3.55
CA VAL A 291 4.27 49.53 -4.33
C VAL A 291 4.23 48.84 -5.69
N LYS A 292 5.26 48.09 -6.06
CA LYS A 292 5.38 47.38 -7.35
C LYS A 292 5.84 45.95 -7.12
N SER A 293 5.07 44.98 -7.57
CA SER A 293 5.43 43.56 -7.58
C SER A 293 5.64 43.04 -8.99
N GLY A 294 6.37 41.94 -9.13
CA GLY A 294 6.66 41.31 -10.42
C GLY A 294 6.55 39.79 -10.34
N THR A 295 6.00 39.16 -11.37
CA THR A 295 5.98 37.70 -11.51
C THR A 295 6.86 37.29 -12.68
N CYS A 296 7.82 36.41 -12.40
CA CYS A 296 8.62 35.71 -13.40
C CYS A 296 8.02 34.30 -13.56
N GLN A 297 7.40 34.03 -14.71
CA GLN A 297 6.87 32.71 -15.02
C GLN A 297 7.86 31.97 -15.93
N LEU A 298 8.45 30.89 -15.43
CA LEU A 298 9.18 29.91 -16.23
C LEU A 298 8.15 28.96 -16.86
N THR A 299 8.27 28.71 -18.16
CA THR A 299 7.34 27.85 -18.90
C THR A 299 7.89 26.46 -19.14
N SER A 300 7.03 25.45 -19.00
CA SER A 300 7.34 24.04 -19.27
C SER A 300 8.62 23.54 -18.57
N VAL A 301 8.74 23.86 -17.29
CA VAL A 301 9.77 23.32 -16.41
C VAL A 301 9.41 21.87 -16.08
N THR A 302 10.38 20.97 -16.09
CA THR A 302 10.20 19.59 -15.62
C THR A 302 11.22 19.30 -14.52
N ALA A 303 10.91 18.38 -13.61
CA ALA A 303 11.83 17.97 -12.55
C ALA A 303 11.93 16.44 -12.49
N GLN A 304 13.15 15.90 -12.35
CA GLN A 304 13.40 14.47 -12.54
C GLN A 304 13.43 13.64 -11.26
N ASN A 305 13.65 14.22 -10.08
CA ASN A 305 13.83 13.44 -8.85
C ASN A 305 12.72 13.76 -7.85
N PRO A 306 11.86 12.80 -7.48
CA PRO A 306 10.90 13.00 -6.41
C PRO A 306 11.60 13.36 -5.09
N GLY A 307 11.06 14.32 -4.34
CA GLY A 307 11.68 14.88 -3.14
C GLY A 307 11.34 16.35 -2.92
N ILE A 308 12.08 17.03 -2.04
CA ILE A 308 12.00 18.48 -1.85
C ILE A 308 13.27 19.12 -2.40
N GLU A 309 13.11 20.18 -3.18
CA GLU A 309 14.21 20.93 -3.77
C GLU A 309 14.15 22.41 -3.34
N THR A 310 15.31 23.00 -3.05
CA THR A 310 15.42 24.43 -2.72
C THR A 310 15.75 25.24 -3.96
N LEU A 311 14.99 26.30 -4.20
CA LEU A 311 15.19 27.24 -5.30
C LEU A 311 15.99 28.44 -4.78
N TYR A 312 17.25 28.57 -5.17
CA TYR A 312 18.11 29.65 -4.66
C TYR A 312 17.83 30.96 -5.36
N VAL A 313 17.67 32.04 -4.59
CA VAL A 313 17.29 33.36 -5.11
C VAL A 313 18.15 34.45 -4.48
N TYR A 314 18.73 35.31 -5.31
CA TYR A 314 19.54 36.45 -4.91
C TYR A 314 18.95 37.73 -5.49
N THR A 315 19.05 38.82 -4.75
CA THR A 315 18.53 40.12 -5.18
C THR A 315 19.54 41.23 -4.91
N ALA A 316 19.47 42.32 -5.69
CA ALA A 316 20.24 43.53 -5.46
C ALA A 316 19.49 44.79 -5.92
N SER A 317 19.82 45.91 -5.28
CA SER A 317 19.49 47.24 -5.81
C SER A 317 20.42 47.61 -6.96
N SER A 318 20.04 48.63 -7.73
CA SER A 318 20.76 49.01 -8.95
C SER A 318 22.21 49.39 -8.63
N GLY A 319 23.17 48.63 -9.18
CA GLY A 319 24.60 48.87 -9.00
C GLY A 319 25.22 48.29 -7.72
N ASP A 320 24.43 47.59 -6.89
CA ASP A 320 24.94 46.83 -5.74
C ASP A 320 25.34 45.39 -6.14
N THR A 321 25.69 44.55 -5.16
CA THR A 321 26.09 43.14 -5.37
C THR A 321 24.97 42.20 -4.96
N LEU A 322 24.59 41.27 -5.85
CA LEU A 322 23.64 40.19 -5.57
C LEU A 322 23.97 39.49 -4.25
N SER A 323 22.99 39.42 -3.37
CA SER A 323 23.07 38.75 -2.07
C SER A 323 21.85 37.84 -1.88
N PRO A 324 21.97 36.73 -1.14
CA PRO A 324 20.86 35.80 -0.96
C PRO A 324 19.72 36.47 -0.19
N ILE A 325 18.48 36.14 -0.55
CA ILE A 325 17.32 36.53 0.25
C ILE A 325 17.28 35.78 1.58
N SER A 326 16.53 36.30 2.55
CA SER A 326 16.46 35.75 3.91
C SER A 326 15.93 34.31 3.97
N THR A 327 15.01 33.95 3.08
CA THR A 327 14.41 32.60 3.00
C THR A 327 14.27 32.16 1.54
N PHE A 328 14.82 31.01 1.19
CA PHE A 328 14.66 30.43 -0.14
C PHE A 328 13.33 29.64 -0.27
N PRO A 329 12.63 29.74 -1.39
CA PRO A 329 11.47 28.89 -1.65
C PRO A 329 11.87 27.43 -1.85
N ILE A 330 10.99 26.52 -1.43
CA ILE A 330 11.11 25.07 -1.65
C ILE A 330 9.99 24.57 -2.56
N ILE A 331 10.22 23.45 -3.24
CA ILE A 331 9.24 22.81 -4.10
C ILE A 331 9.25 21.30 -3.89
N GLN A 332 8.06 20.71 -3.78
CA GLN A 332 7.87 19.26 -3.64
C GLN A 332 7.65 18.62 -5.01
N ILE A 333 8.43 17.58 -5.31
CA ILE A 333 8.32 16.79 -6.53
C ILE A 333 7.74 15.42 -6.15
N THR A 334 6.57 15.08 -6.66
CA THR A 334 5.96 13.75 -6.47
C THR A 334 6.35 12.81 -7.60
N ARG A 335 6.20 11.50 -7.37
CA ARG A 335 6.21 10.48 -8.43
C ARG A 335 5.03 10.70 -9.39
N ALA A 336 5.07 9.99 -10.51
CA ALA A 336 4.03 10.06 -11.56
C ALA A 336 2.63 9.62 -11.07
N ASP A 337 2.57 8.81 -10.03
CA ASP A 337 1.32 8.37 -9.36
C ASP A 337 0.84 9.35 -8.27
N GLY A 338 1.53 10.48 -8.08
CA GLY A 338 1.23 11.49 -7.06
C GLY A 338 1.83 11.20 -5.68
N SER A 339 2.50 10.05 -5.49
CA SER A 339 3.11 9.71 -4.21
C SER A 339 4.47 10.40 -3.98
N ILE A 340 4.91 10.50 -2.74
CA ILE A 340 6.27 10.93 -2.37
C ILE A 340 7.12 9.75 -1.85
N PRO A 341 8.46 9.85 -1.94
CA PRO A 341 9.35 8.89 -1.27
C PRO A 341 9.07 8.81 0.23
N ILE A 342 9.04 7.60 0.78
CA ILE A 342 8.83 7.40 2.22
C ILE A 342 9.96 8.06 3.02
N SER A 343 11.21 8.07 2.51
CA SER A 343 12.32 8.77 3.17
C SER A 343 12.05 10.26 3.43
N LEU A 344 11.14 10.89 2.66
CA LEU A 344 10.76 12.28 2.87
C LEU A 344 9.75 12.44 4.02
N VAL A 345 8.81 11.52 4.15
CA VAL A 345 7.88 11.44 5.28
C VAL A 345 8.66 11.26 6.59
N ARG A 346 9.76 10.51 6.51
CA ARG A 346 10.70 10.18 7.58
C ARG A 346 11.73 11.25 7.91
N ALA A 347 11.75 12.38 7.19
CA ALA A 347 12.72 13.43 7.45
C ALA A 347 12.31 14.19 8.72
N ASN A 348 13.21 14.31 9.69
CA ASN A 348 12.93 14.96 10.97
C ASN A 348 13.80 16.19 11.24
N THR A 349 13.36 17.00 12.19
CA THR A 349 14.20 17.96 12.90
C THR A 349 15.25 17.25 13.75
N SER A 350 16.26 17.98 14.24
CA SER A 350 17.25 17.45 15.19
C SER A 350 16.67 16.92 16.52
N GLN A 351 15.40 17.20 16.81
CA GLN A 351 14.68 16.69 17.98
C GLN A 351 13.88 15.41 17.69
N GLY A 352 13.96 14.86 16.47
CA GLY A 352 13.19 13.67 16.07
C GLY A 352 11.71 13.97 15.78
N VAL A 353 11.37 15.20 15.41
CA VAL A 353 10.00 15.58 15.01
C VAL A 353 9.90 15.60 13.48
N PRO A 354 8.92 14.92 12.85
CA PRO A 354 8.75 14.92 11.40
C PRO A 354 8.63 16.32 10.81
N LEU A 355 9.34 16.58 9.71
CA LEU A 355 9.30 17.86 9.00
C LEU A 355 7.95 18.10 8.30
N LEU A 356 7.22 17.02 7.98
CA LEU A 356 5.90 17.07 7.37
C LEU A 356 4.76 16.88 8.38
N LEU A 357 5.01 17.05 9.68
CA LEU A 357 4.00 16.85 10.72
C LEU A 357 2.72 17.64 10.43
N GLY A 358 1.58 16.94 10.38
CA GLY A 358 0.26 17.51 10.07
C GLY A 358 -0.09 17.59 8.58
N GLU A 359 0.86 17.31 7.68
CA GLU A 359 0.63 17.33 6.24
C GLU A 359 -0.03 16.03 5.76
N ASN A 360 -0.96 16.14 4.81
CA ASN A 360 -1.58 14.97 4.18
C ASN A 360 -0.74 14.54 2.97
N VAL A 361 -0.20 13.33 3.01
CA VAL A 361 0.72 12.80 2.01
C VAL A 361 0.15 11.56 1.34
N VAL A 362 0.67 11.27 0.15
CA VAL A 362 0.41 10.01 -0.56
C VAL A 362 1.73 9.26 -0.65
N VAL A 363 1.74 7.99 -0.24
CA VAL A 363 2.90 7.09 -0.32
C VAL A 363 2.52 5.82 -1.05
N THR A 364 3.50 5.11 -1.59
CA THR A 364 3.31 3.78 -2.17
C THR A 364 4.44 2.87 -1.75
N GLY A 365 4.15 1.59 -1.55
CA GLY A 365 5.14 0.60 -1.12
C GLY A 365 4.55 -0.80 -1.01
N ILE A 366 5.33 -1.69 -0.41
CA ILE A 366 4.99 -3.07 -0.11
C ILE A 366 4.77 -3.20 1.40
N MET A 367 3.70 -3.88 1.80
CA MET A 367 3.34 -4.12 3.18
C MET A 367 4.35 -5.09 3.81
N THR A 368 5.13 -4.63 4.78
CA THR A 368 6.13 -5.45 5.48
C THR A 368 5.60 -6.02 6.79
N ALA A 369 4.55 -5.44 7.36
CA ALA A 369 3.77 -5.94 8.48
C ALA A 369 2.30 -5.53 8.34
N ALA A 370 1.36 -6.41 8.64
CA ALA A 370 -0.06 -6.27 8.38
C ALA A 370 -0.93 -6.42 9.66
N GLY A 371 -0.56 -5.71 10.72
CA GLY A 371 -1.33 -5.64 11.97
C GLY A 371 -0.91 -6.64 13.06
N GLU A 372 -0.04 -7.61 12.75
CA GLU A 372 0.48 -8.59 13.72
C GLU A 372 1.32 -7.95 14.85
N LEU A 373 1.81 -6.72 14.62
CA LEU A 373 2.61 -5.94 15.57
C LEU A 373 1.72 -5.01 16.42
N GLY A 374 0.68 -5.56 17.04
CA GLY A 374 -0.23 -4.80 17.91
C GLY A 374 -1.16 -3.83 17.17
N GLY A 375 -1.58 -4.20 15.95
CA GLY A 375 -2.46 -3.40 15.09
C GLY A 375 -1.73 -2.37 14.22
N GLN A 376 -0.40 -2.31 14.29
CA GLN A 376 0.41 -1.45 13.42
C GLN A 376 0.66 -2.14 12.07
N TYR A 377 0.52 -1.37 11.00
CA TYR A 377 0.86 -1.78 9.63
C TYR A 377 2.11 -1.01 9.20
N PHE A 378 3.00 -1.66 8.47
CA PHE A 378 4.23 -1.04 7.99
C PHE A 378 4.34 -1.19 6.49
N LEU A 379 4.64 -0.08 5.83
CA LEU A 379 4.80 0.02 4.40
C LEU A 379 6.25 0.41 4.09
N GLU A 380 6.90 -0.29 3.16
CA GLU A 380 8.26 0.02 2.72
C GLU A 380 8.32 0.23 1.21
N ASP A 381 9.09 1.23 0.79
CA ASP A 381 9.50 1.42 -0.60
C ASP A 381 11.03 1.41 -0.70
N GLY A 382 11.58 1.61 -1.91
CA GLY A 382 13.04 1.62 -2.10
C GLY A 382 13.80 2.75 -1.39
N THR A 383 13.11 3.64 -0.66
CA THR A 383 13.69 4.80 0.03
C THR A 383 13.54 4.74 1.55
N GLY A 384 12.54 4.04 2.08
CA GLY A 384 12.34 3.90 3.52
C GLY A 384 11.05 3.18 3.88
N GLY A 385 10.80 3.05 5.19
CA GLY A 385 9.58 2.44 5.73
C GLY A 385 8.81 3.42 6.62
N VAL A 386 7.50 3.25 6.73
CA VAL A 386 6.63 4.10 7.56
C VAL A 386 5.49 3.28 8.16
N CYS A 387 5.11 3.63 9.39
CA CYS A 387 3.90 3.09 10.01
C CYS A 387 2.66 3.69 9.32
N VAL A 388 1.72 2.84 8.92
CA VAL A 388 0.43 3.25 8.37
C VAL A 388 -0.63 2.81 9.37
N TYR A 389 -1.21 3.76 10.11
CA TYR A 389 -2.07 3.42 11.23
C TYR A 389 -3.50 3.12 10.76
N ASN A 390 -3.95 1.88 10.96
CA ASN A 390 -5.30 1.38 10.64
C ASN A 390 -5.84 1.75 9.25
N PRO A 391 -5.14 1.42 8.14
CA PRO A 391 -5.54 1.81 6.79
C PRO A 391 -6.82 1.14 6.25
N GLY A 392 -7.36 0.13 6.96
CA GLY A 392 -8.44 -0.72 6.47
C GLY A 392 -8.02 -1.62 5.29
N GLY A 393 -8.99 -2.26 4.64
CA GLY A 393 -8.77 -2.90 3.33
C GLY A 393 -8.28 -4.36 3.31
N GLY A 394 -8.24 -5.07 4.44
CA GLY A 394 -7.92 -6.51 4.46
C GLY A 394 -6.52 -6.84 3.90
N LEU A 395 -5.52 -6.07 4.33
CA LEU A 395 -4.15 -6.11 3.82
C LEU A 395 -3.38 -7.31 4.39
N SER A 396 -2.54 -7.93 3.55
CA SER A 396 -1.62 -9.00 3.93
C SER A 396 -0.16 -8.58 3.73
N ILE A 397 0.75 -9.22 4.47
CA ILE A 397 2.20 -9.05 4.25
C ILE A 397 2.55 -9.38 2.80
N GLY A 398 3.32 -8.51 2.15
CA GLY A 398 3.72 -8.61 0.74
C GLY A 398 2.80 -7.86 -0.21
N ASP A 399 1.58 -7.49 0.18
CA ASP A 399 0.68 -6.69 -0.67
C ASP A 399 1.31 -5.33 -0.98
N SER A 400 1.10 -4.83 -2.20
CA SER A 400 1.51 -3.46 -2.55
C SER A 400 0.32 -2.55 -2.75
N GLY A 401 0.47 -1.26 -2.46
CA GLY A 401 -0.62 -0.30 -2.56
C GLY A 401 -0.18 1.15 -2.52
N VAL A 402 -1.14 2.03 -2.78
CA VAL A 402 -1.01 3.48 -2.63
C VAL A 402 -1.88 3.91 -1.45
N PHE A 403 -1.27 4.60 -0.49
CA PHE A 403 -1.88 5.01 0.76
C PHE A 403 -1.86 6.52 0.87
N GLN A 404 -2.94 7.09 1.37
CA GLN A 404 -3.03 8.50 1.72
C GLN A 404 -3.21 8.63 3.22
N GLY A 405 -2.53 9.58 3.86
CA GLY A 405 -2.73 9.84 5.27
C GLY A 405 -2.01 11.08 5.77
N THR A 406 -2.43 11.55 6.94
CA THR A 406 -1.80 12.69 7.61
C THR A 406 -0.56 12.21 8.34
N VAL A 407 0.59 12.86 8.11
CA VAL A 407 1.82 12.58 8.87
C VAL A 407 1.59 12.98 10.33
N ASP A 408 1.69 12.02 11.22
CA ASP A 408 1.60 12.17 12.66
C ASP A 408 2.85 11.58 13.32
N HIS A 409 2.96 11.78 14.62
CA HIS A 409 4.06 11.31 15.42
C HIS A 409 3.55 10.80 16.77
N TRP A 410 3.80 9.51 17.05
CA TRP A 410 3.33 8.84 18.25
C TRP A 410 4.49 8.22 19.04
N ASN A 411 4.84 8.82 20.19
CA ASN A 411 5.96 8.39 21.02
C ASN A 411 7.25 8.16 20.20
N GLY A 412 7.63 9.12 19.36
CA GLY A 412 8.80 9.01 18.49
C GLY A 412 8.49 8.47 17.10
N LEU A 413 7.60 7.48 17.00
CA LEU A 413 7.30 6.80 15.73
C LEU A 413 6.64 7.76 14.74
N THR A 414 7.23 7.89 13.54
CA THR A 414 6.56 8.58 12.43
C THR A 414 5.50 7.68 11.82
N GLU A 415 4.26 8.15 11.76
CA GLU A 415 3.13 7.38 11.25
C GLU A 415 2.20 8.20 10.34
N LEU A 416 1.39 7.51 9.53
CA LEU A 416 0.27 8.10 8.81
C LEU A 416 -1.04 7.82 9.57
N SER A 417 -1.68 8.85 10.10
CA SER A 417 -2.87 8.74 10.96
C SER A 417 -3.77 9.98 10.89
N PRO A 418 -5.06 9.87 10.49
CA PRO A 418 -5.67 8.70 9.88
C PRO A 418 -5.05 8.39 8.52
N SER A 419 -5.21 7.15 8.05
CA SER A 419 -4.74 6.71 6.74
C SER A 419 -5.79 5.86 6.02
N ASP A 420 -5.78 5.91 4.69
CA ASP A 420 -6.67 5.16 3.81
C ASP A 420 -5.88 4.52 2.66
N LEU A 421 -6.24 3.27 2.32
CA LEU A 421 -5.81 2.66 1.06
C LEU A 421 -6.60 3.27 -0.11
N ILE A 422 -5.93 3.98 -1.01
CA ILE A 422 -6.57 4.64 -2.16
C ILE A 422 -6.43 3.85 -3.47
N SER A 423 -5.48 2.92 -3.55
CA SER A 423 -5.30 2.01 -4.69
C SER A 423 -4.58 0.73 -4.28
N GLY A 424 -5.06 -0.43 -4.73
CA GLY A 424 -4.59 -1.76 -4.30
C GLY A 424 -5.61 -2.49 -3.41
N PRO A 425 -5.22 -3.58 -2.72
CA PRO A 425 -3.88 -4.19 -2.76
C PRO A 425 -3.63 -4.89 -4.12
N PHE A 426 -2.37 -4.87 -4.56
CA PHE A 426 -1.91 -5.65 -5.71
C PHE A 426 -1.16 -6.90 -5.23
N PRO A 427 -1.08 -7.97 -6.05
CA PRO A 427 -0.58 -9.28 -5.62
C PRO A 427 0.76 -9.23 -4.89
N ALA A 428 0.86 -10.05 -3.85
CA ALA A 428 2.01 -10.12 -2.95
C ALA A 428 3.35 -10.21 -3.69
N GLN A 429 4.29 -9.37 -3.30
CA GLN A 429 5.66 -9.34 -3.79
C GLN A 429 6.61 -9.99 -2.77
N PRO A 430 7.70 -10.65 -3.20
CA PRO A 430 8.71 -11.16 -2.30
C PRO A 430 9.32 -10.04 -1.45
N LEU A 431 9.37 -10.24 -0.14
CA LEU A 431 10.07 -9.36 0.78
C LEU A 431 11.50 -9.85 0.99
N ILE A 432 12.48 -8.97 0.81
CA ILE A 432 13.88 -9.26 1.07
C ILE A 432 14.36 -8.26 2.14
N PRO A 433 14.59 -8.70 3.38
CA PRO A 433 15.05 -7.81 4.44
C PRO A 433 16.48 -7.34 4.17
N GLU A 434 16.77 -6.09 4.53
CA GLU A 434 18.16 -5.59 4.55
C GLU A 434 18.91 -6.17 5.75
N VAL A 435 20.10 -6.72 5.52
CA VAL A 435 20.94 -7.25 6.61
C VAL A 435 21.76 -6.12 7.22
N VAL A 436 21.59 -5.89 8.52
CA VAL A 436 22.24 -4.80 9.28
C VAL A 436 22.90 -5.33 10.55
N THR A 437 23.79 -4.52 11.13
CA THR A 437 24.47 -4.83 12.40
C THR A 437 23.91 -3.99 13.55
N CYS A 438 24.01 -4.46 14.79
CA CYS A 438 23.58 -3.69 15.96
C CYS A 438 24.26 -2.32 16.03
N SER A 439 25.56 -2.25 15.72
CA SER A 439 26.33 -0.98 15.67
C SER A 439 25.81 0.05 14.66
N ILE A 440 25.18 -0.37 13.56
CA ILE A 440 24.54 0.55 12.62
C ILE A 440 23.24 1.09 13.22
N LEU A 441 22.44 0.21 13.83
CA LEU A 441 21.15 0.56 14.44
C LEU A 441 21.30 1.43 15.70
N GLU A 442 22.40 1.31 16.44
CA GLU A 442 22.74 2.21 17.56
C GLU A 442 22.88 3.69 17.13
N LEU A 443 23.12 3.96 15.85
CA LEU A 443 23.24 5.31 15.31
C LEU A 443 21.90 5.95 14.97
N GLU A 444 20.80 5.18 14.95
CA GLU A 444 19.46 5.70 14.67
C GLU A 444 19.10 6.83 15.65
N GLY A 445 18.47 7.88 15.13
CA GLY A 445 18.12 9.10 15.85
C GLY A 445 19.25 10.11 16.02
N THR A 446 20.50 9.76 15.67
CA THR A 446 21.63 10.70 15.78
C THR A 446 21.41 11.93 14.90
N GLY A 447 21.23 13.10 15.52
CA GLY A 447 20.91 14.34 14.81
C GLY A 447 19.52 14.38 14.17
N GLY A 448 18.60 13.51 14.61
CA GLY A 448 17.26 13.34 14.04
C GLY A 448 17.20 12.45 12.80
N ILE A 449 18.29 11.78 12.44
CA ILE A 449 18.36 10.92 11.25
C ILE A 449 17.89 9.51 11.60
N GLU A 450 16.89 9.01 10.88
CA GLU A 450 16.28 7.69 11.07
C GLU A 450 16.25 6.96 9.73
N ASN A 451 17.27 6.14 9.45
CA ASN A 451 17.40 5.45 8.16
C ASN A 451 16.62 4.13 8.13
N TYR A 452 16.36 3.56 9.31
CA TYR A 452 15.82 2.20 9.43
C TYR A 452 14.45 2.14 10.08
N GLU A 453 14.02 3.16 10.83
CA GLU A 453 12.67 3.14 11.42
C GLU A 453 11.58 2.94 10.34
N GLY A 454 10.69 1.99 10.60
CA GLY A 454 9.64 1.51 9.71
C GLY A 454 10.10 0.44 8.70
N ARG A 455 11.39 0.15 8.57
CA ARG A 455 11.93 -0.80 7.58
C ARG A 455 12.02 -2.23 8.11
N LEU A 456 11.89 -3.18 7.20
CA LEU A 456 12.12 -4.59 7.44
C LEU A 456 13.61 -4.91 7.32
N VAL A 457 14.23 -5.30 8.43
CA VAL A 457 15.66 -5.63 8.49
C VAL A 457 15.90 -7.01 9.08
N ARG A 458 17.10 -7.54 8.87
CA ARG A 458 17.59 -8.76 9.51
C ARG A 458 18.90 -8.50 10.23
N ILE A 459 19.01 -8.97 11.47
CA ILE A 459 20.25 -8.96 12.25
C ILE A 459 20.71 -10.41 12.42
N ASP A 460 21.92 -10.70 11.96
CA ASP A 460 22.50 -12.04 11.99
C ASP A 460 23.46 -12.21 13.19
N ASN A 461 23.68 -13.46 13.62
CA ASN A 461 24.67 -13.83 14.67
C ASN A 461 24.41 -13.22 16.06
N LEU A 462 23.14 -13.06 16.43
CA LEU A 462 22.75 -12.61 17.77
C LEU A 462 23.11 -13.65 18.83
N LEU A 463 23.64 -13.17 19.95
CA LEU A 463 23.99 -14.00 21.11
C LEU A 463 22.85 -14.02 22.13
N GLN A 464 22.72 -15.16 22.82
CA GLN A 464 21.79 -15.29 23.92
C GLN A 464 22.19 -14.39 25.10
N THR A 465 21.35 -13.42 25.44
CA THR A 465 21.52 -12.55 26.63
C THR A 465 20.70 -13.06 27.83
N VAL A 466 19.56 -13.71 27.56
CA VAL A 466 18.66 -14.33 28.55
C VAL A 466 18.13 -15.68 28.02
N PRO A 467 17.73 -16.63 28.89
CA PRO A 467 17.39 -17.99 28.44
C PRO A 467 16.01 -18.11 27.76
N VAL A 468 15.14 -17.11 27.90
CA VAL A 468 13.74 -17.16 27.45
C VAL A 468 13.36 -15.78 26.91
N PHE A 469 12.67 -15.74 25.78
CA PHE A 469 12.11 -14.52 25.21
C PHE A 469 11.12 -13.89 26.20
N PRO A 470 11.05 -12.56 26.28
CA PRO A 470 10.18 -11.90 27.22
C PRO A 470 8.70 -12.11 26.86
N GLN A 471 7.79 -11.68 27.73
CA GLN A 471 6.35 -11.76 27.42
C GLN A 471 5.96 -10.68 26.38
N VAL A 472 4.73 -10.73 25.87
CA VAL A 472 4.22 -9.75 24.92
C VAL A 472 4.34 -8.32 25.49
N GLU A 473 4.68 -7.36 24.61
CA GLU A 473 4.95 -5.94 24.88
C GLU A 473 6.21 -5.63 25.70
N GLN A 474 7.11 -6.60 25.85
CA GLN A 474 8.37 -6.44 26.60
C GLN A 474 9.59 -6.49 25.68
N ASN A 475 10.65 -5.79 26.14
CA ASN A 475 11.92 -5.69 25.44
C ASN A 475 12.97 -6.64 26.03
N MET A 476 13.94 -7.02 25.20
CA MET A 476 15.09 -7.84 25.55
C MET A 476 16.34 -7.28 24.86
N PRO A 477 17.45 -7.08 25.58
CA PRO A 477 18.70 -6.65 24.97
C PRO A 477 19.25 -7.75 24.06
N ILE A 478 19.76 -7.37 22.90
CA ILE A 478 20.37 -8.24 21.91
C ILE A 478 21.72 -7.66 21.46
N SER A 479 22.64 -8.52 21.04
CA SER A 479 23.94 -8.11 20.51
C SER A 479 24.44 -9.12 19.48
N ASP A 480 24.97 -8.62 18.37
CA ASP A 480 25.71 -9.37 17.34
C ASP A 480 27.24 -9.32 17.56
N GLY A 481 27.69 -8.76 18.69
CA GLY A 481 29.09 -8.52 19.00
C GLY A 481 29.70 -7.26 18.37
N THR A 482 28.97 -6.56 17.49
CA THR A 482 29.38 -5.25 16.93
C THR A 482 28.84 -4.07 17.75
N GLY A 483 27.68 -4.24 18.37
CA GLY A 483 27.00 -3.27 19.24
C GLY A 483 25.86 -3.95 20.00
N ASP A 484 25.09 -3.17 20.74
CA ASP A 484 23.90 -3.58 21.50
C ASP A 484 22.63 -2.97 20.89
N PHE A 485 21.52 -3.70 20.91
CA PHE A 485 20.23 -3.20 20.45
C PHE A 485 19.08 -3.84 21.26
N GLU A 486 17.84 -3.47 20.98
CA GLU A 486 16.66 -3.98 21.70
C GLU A 486 15.75 -4.77 20.76
N LEU A 487 15.32 -5.95 21.20
CA LEU A 487 14.26 -6.75 20.57
C LEU A 487 12.98 -6.57 21.37
N ARG A 488 11.87 -6.22 20.72
CA ARG A 488 10.55 -6.12 21.35
C ARG A 488 9.64 -7.25 20.87
N VAL A 489 9.14 -8.04 21.81
CA VAL A 489 8.21 -9.14 21.49
C VAL A 489 6.77 -8.62 21.51
N LEU A 490 6.11 -8.59 20.35
CA LEU A 490 4.68 -8.27 20.23
C LEU A 490 3.82 -9.47 19.86
N VAL A 491 4.44 -10.57 19.40
CA VAL A 491 3.71 -11.75 18.94
C VAL A 491 3.71 -12.87 19.96
N GLN A 492 2.54 -13.46 20.19
CA GLN A 492 2.31 -14.46 21.23
C GLN A 492 3.08 -15.77 20.99
N GLU A 493 3.41 -16.09 19.74
CA GLU A 493 4.15 -17.30 19.36
C GLU A 493 5.60 -17.30 19.84
N ILE A 494 6.22 -16.11 19.96
CA ILE A 494 7.59 -15.93 20.46
C ILE A 494 7.60 -15.80 21.99
N ALA A 495 6.56 -15.17 22.56
CA ALA A 495 6.52 -14.85 23.98
C ALA A 495 6.74 -16.07 24.88
N GLY A 496 7.78 -16.03 25.72
CA GLY A 496 8.10 -17.11 26.65
C GLY A 496 8.77 -18.35 26.03
N LYS A 497 9.09 -18.35 24.73
CA LYS A 497 9.86 -19.44 24.11
C LYS A 497 11.33 -19.38 24.56
N PRO A 498 12.06 -20.52 24.61
CA PRO A 498 13.50 -20.52 24.88
C PRO A 498 14.25 -19.74 23.79
N VAL A 499 15.19 -18.87 24.19
CA VAL A 499 16.08 -18.19 23.23
C VAL A 499 17.15 -19.19 22.75
N PRO A 500 17.54 -19.21 21.46
CA PRO A 500 18.59 -20.10 20.98
C PRO A 500 19.92 -19.88 21.72
N PRO A 501 20.49 -20.92 22.36
CA PRO A 501 21.75 -20.78 23.11
C PRO A 501 22.99 -20.69 22.20
N ASP A 502 22.93 -21.30 21.01
CA ASP A 502 24.04 -21.39 20.05
C ASP A 502 24.01 -20.26 19.00
N GLY A 503 23.27 -19.19 19.29
CA GLY A 503 23.11 -18.03 18.42
C GLY A 503 21.84 -18.09 17.56
N PHE A 504 21.40 -16.93 17.07
CA PHE A 504 20.21 -16.80 16.22
C PHE A 504 20.28 -15.57 15.32
N SER A 505 19.36 -15.48 14.36
CA SER A 505 19.14 -14.27 13.58
C SER A 505 17.70 -13.82 13.73
N VAL A 506 17.45 -12.52 13.66
CA VAL A 506 16.10 -11.94 13.80
C VAL A 506 15.81 -11.10 12.57
N THR A 507 14.69 -11.39 11.92
CA THR A 507 14.08 -10.48 10.94
C THR A 507 12.97 -9.68 11.65
N GLY A 508 12.77 -8.42 11.32
CA GLY A 508 11.71 -7.64 11.94
C GLY A 508 11.69 -6.19 11.51
N ILE A 509 10.66 -5.48 11.96
CA ILE A 509 10.49 -4.06 11.70
C ILE A 509 11.27 -3.26 12.75
N ILE A 510 12.09 -2.31 12.32
CA ILE A 510 12.66 -1.32 13.25
C ILE A 510 11.57 -0.31 13.60
N SER A 511 11.32 -0.11 14.88
CA SER A 511 10.34 0.84 15.40
C SER A 511 10.95 1.66 16.52
N GLN A 512 10.25 2.68 16.98
CA GLN A 512 10.68 3.55 18.08
C GLN A 512 9.58 3.68 19.13
N TYR A 513 10.00 3.76 20.38
CA TYR A 513 9.14 4.16 21.49
C TYR A 513 9.88 5.13 22.42
N CYS A 514 9.70 6.42 22.17
CA CYS A 514 10.25 7.55 22.91
C CYS A 514 9.13 8.53 23.29
N PRO A 515 8.57 8.49 24.52
CA PRO A 515 7.43 9.34 24.88
C PRO A 515 7.76 10.81 25.14
N SER A 516 9.05 11.20 25.12
CA SER A 516 9.49 12.56 25.47
C SER A 516 10.61 13.06 24.57
N SER A 517 10.48 14.30 24.10
CA SER A 517 11.53 15.00 23.34
C SER A 517 12.85 15.10 24.13
N PRO A 518 14.02 14.97 23.48
CA PRO A 518 14.20 14.69 22.05
C PRO A 518 13.88 13.23 21.69
N TYR A 519 13.09 13.04 20.63
CA TYR A 519 12.61 11.76 20.11
C TYR A 519 13.70 11.05 19.28
N THR A 520 14.84 10.78 19.91
CA THR A 520 16.09 10.36 19.23
C THR A 520 16.66 9.07 19.81
N SER A 521 15.81 8.28 20.49
CA SER A 521 16.21 7.06 21.20
C SER A 521 15.05 6.09 21.33
N GLY A 522 15.26 4.90 21.91
CA GLY A 522 14.19 3.92 22.13
C GLY A 522 13.84 3.10 20.89
N TYR A 523 14.78 2.97 19.95
CA TYR A 523 14.64 2.11 18.78
C TYR A 523 14.74 0.63 19.16
N GLN A 524 14.00 -0.20 18.45
CA GLN A 524 13.84 -1.62 18.73
C GLN A 524 13.44 -2.39 17.48
N ILE A 525 13.86 -3.65 17.37
CA ILE A 525 13.41 -4.57 16.31
C ILE A 525 12.21 -5.38 16.79
N MET A 526 11.17 -5.45 15.95
CA MET A 526 9.91 -6.16 16.23
C MET A 526 9.74 -7.32 15.24
N PRO A 527 10.03 -8.57 15.64
CA PRO A 527 9.73 -9.74 14.82
C PRO A 527 8.22 -9.93 14.65
N ARG A 528 7.80 -10.33 13.46
CA ARG A 528 6.39 -10.42 13.01
C ARG A 528 5.80 -11.81 13.23
N SER A 529 6.62 -12.84 13.34
CA SER A 529 6.19 -14.21 13.64
C SER A 529 7.34 -15.00 14.23
N LEU A 530 7.09 -16.23 14.68
CA LEU A 530 8.18 -17.11 15.11
C LEU A 530 9.16 -17.45 13.97
N ASP A 531 8.70 -17.43 12.70
CA ASP A 531 9.54 -17.67 11.52
C ASP A 531 10.59 -16.57 11.28
N ASP A 532 10.38 -15.39 11.86
CA ASP A 532 11.38 -14.32 11.86
C ASP A 532 12.59 -14.62 12.79
N ILE A 533 12.52 -15.67 13.61
CA ILE A 533 13.60 -16.13 14.50
C ILE A 533 14.30 -17.34 13.89
N ARG A 534 15.48 -17.12 13.29
CA ARG A 534 16.30 -18.20 12.73
C ARG A 534 17.23 -18.78 13.78
N LYS A 535 17.11 -20.06 14.09
CA LYS A 535 17.88 -20.70 15.16
C LYS A 535 19.23 -21.25 14.65
N GLY A 536 20.28 -21.04 15.45
CA GLY A 536 21.56 -21.74 15.33
C GLY A 536 21.66 -22.93 16.27
N GLY A 537 22.59 -23.85 15.99
CA GLY A 537 22.85 -25.06 16.75
C GLY A 537 21.81 -26.16 16.56
N SER A 538 21.89 -27.18 17.41
CA SER A 538 20.94 -28.30 17.37
C SER A 538 19.51 -27.86 17.67
N GLY A 539 18.55 -28.48 17.01
CA GLY A 539 17.15 -28.05 17.03
C GLY A 539 16.90 -26.82 16.18
N SER A 540 17.79 -26.45 15.26
CA SER A 540 17.52 -25.52 14.16
C SER A 540 16.77 -26.21 13.02
N GLY A 541 16.25 -25.41 12.09
CA GLY A 541 15.59 -25.90 10.89
C GLY A 541 14.07 -25.87 10.97
N PHE A 542 13.46 -25.84 9.80
CA PHE A 542 12.02 -25.95 9.61
C PHE A 542 11.68 -27.30 9.01
N VAL A 543 10.59 -27.92 9.48
CA VAL A 543 10.04 -29.11 8.87
C VAL A 543 8.58 -28.90 8.57
N GLU A 544 8.24 -28.97 7.30
CA GLU A 544 6.87 -28.90 6.82
C GLU A 544 6.46 -30.25 6.23
N SER A 545 5.20 -30.65 6.45
CA SER A 545 4.66 -31.78 5.70
C SER A 545 4.25 -31.35 4.29
N TYR A 546 4.37 -32.24 3.30
CA TYR A 546 3.77 -32.09 1.98
C TYR A 546 2.44 -32.82 1.97
N LEU A 547 1.38 -32.04 2.15
CA LEU A 547 0.09 -32.47 2.66
C LEU A 547 0.19 -33.06 4.08
N SER A 548 -0.60 -32.50 4.97
CA SER A 548 -0.57 -32.73 6.40
C SER A 548 -1.59 -33.77 6.86
N SER A 549 -2.26 -34.46 5.94
CA SER A 549 -3.39 -35.33 6.28
C SER A 549 -3.37 -36.68 5.57
N ILE A 550 -3.91 -37.69 6.25
CA ILE A 550 -4.22 -39.02 5.73
C ILE A 550 -5.69 -39.30 6.03
N ILE A 551 -6.42 -39.89 5.08
CA ILE A 551 -7.83 -40.24 5.26
C ILE A 551 -7.92 -41.29 6.38
N HIS A 552 -8.83 -41.08 7.34
CA HIS A 552 -9.04 -41.97 8.47
C HIS A 552 -9.28 -43.42 8.02
N GLY A 553 -8.67 -44.37 8.74
CA GLY A 553 -8.67 -45.80 8.40
C GLY A 553 -7.91 -46.19 7.12
N SER A 554 -7.30 -45.24 6.42
CA SER A 554 -6.51 -45.48 5.20
C SER A 554 -5.01 -45.44 5.48
N THR A 555 -4.23 -46.05 4.57
CA THR A 555 -2.77 -45.99 4.56
C THR A 555 -2.29 -44.93 3.59
N GLY A 556 -1.37 -44.07 4.02
CA GLY A 556 -0.74 -43.05 3.20
C GLY A 556 0.71 -42.79 3.60
N ASP A 557 1.32 -41.80 2.96
CA ASP A 557 2.71 -41.42 3.19
C ASP A 557 2.76 -40.06 3.91
N ILE A 558 3.66 -39.93 4.89
CA ILE A 558 4.02 -38.64 5.49
C ILE A 558 5.24 -38.13 4.74
N ASN A 559 5.02 -37.15 3.87
CA ASN A 559 6.05 -36.50 3.08
C ASN A 559 6.50 -35.23 3.79
N LEU A 560 7.81 -34.99 3.91
CA LEU A 560 8.37 -33.89 4.70
C LEU A 560 9.41 -33.13 3.88
N TYR A 561 9.33 -31.80 3.92
CA TYR A 561 10.37 -30.88 3.48
C TYR A 561 11.09 -30.33 4.70
N ILE A 562 12.41 -30.53 4.72
CA ILE A 562 13.29 -30.08 5.78
C ILE A 562 14.15 -28.98 5.21
N THR A 563 14.15 -27.81 5.83
CA THR A 563 14.98 -26.67 5.45
C THR A 563 15.94 -26.34 6.58
N ALA A 564 17.23 -26.31 6.29
CA ALA A 564 18.23 -25.87 7.25
C ALA A 564 18.27 -24.34 7.35
N GLU A 565 18.47 -23.81 8.55
CA GLU A 565 18.52 -22.37 8.81
C GLU A 565 19.95 -21.84 8.78
N ILE A 566 20.58 -21.62 9.94
CA ILE A 566 21.90 -21.00 10.07
C ILE A 566 23.02 -22.02 9.89
N ASP A 567 22.84 -23.22 10.45
CA ASP A 567 23.85 -24.27 10.49
C ASP A 567 23.46 -25.47 9.64
N THR A 568 24.48 -26.19 9.17
CA THR A 568 24.31 -27.45 8.43
C THR A 568 23.67 -28.52 9.33
N ILE A 569 22.48 -28.99 8.97
CA ILE A 569 21.80 -30.10 9.67
C ILE A 569 22.40 -31.43 9.20
N ASP A 570 22.94 -32.21 10.12
CA ASP A 570 23.57 -33.51 9.81
C ASP A 570 22.75 -34.70 10.29
N GLN A 571 21.96 -34.52 11.35
CA GLN A 571 21.12 -35.55 11.96
C GLN A 571 19.70 -35.04 12.19
N ILE A 572 18.73 -35.92 12.05
CA ILE A 572 17.33 -35.64 12.33
C ILE A 572 16.64 -36.88 12.90
N SER A 573 15.67 -36.67 13.78
CA SER A 573 14.77 -37.71 14.24
C SER A 573 13.31 -37.29 14.21
N PHE A 574 12.44 -38.26 13.94
CA PHE A 574 11.00 -38.11 13.98
C PHE A 574 10.40 -39.10 14.97
N GLU A 575 9.45 -38.65 15.78
CA GLU A 575 8.76 -39.48 16.77
C GLU A 575 7.24 -39.46 16.53
N ILE A 576 6.69 -40.64 16.22
CA ILE A 576 5.25 -40.85 16.06
C ILE A 576 4.68 -41.14 17.45
N THR A 577 4.17 -40.08 18.06
CA THR A 577 3.78 -40.04 19.48
C THR A 577 2.43 -40.72 19.74
N ASP A 578 1.55 -40.80 18.74
CA ASP A 578 0.21 -41.37 18.88
C ASP A 578 0.16 -42.83 18.38
N THR A 579 0.15 -43.77 19.32
CA THR A 579 0.06 -45.22 19.05
C THR A 579 -1.24 -45.68 18.36
N SER A 580 -2.26 -44.83 18.25
CA SER A 580 -3.44 -45.13 17.43
C SER A 580 -3.15 -45.12 15.92
N TRP A 581 -2.03 -44.51 15.52
CA TRP A 581 -1.50 -44.57 14.16
C TRP A 581 -0.67 -45.83 13.99
N HIS A 582 -0.99 -46.62 12.97
CA HIS A 582 -0.35 -47.91 12.75
C HIS A 582 0.68 -47.82 11.63
N TRP A 583 1.94 -48.07 11.96
CA TRP A 583 3.06 -48.11 11.01
C TRP A 583 3.88 -49.38 11.19
N GLY A 584 4.45 -49.91 10.09
CA GLY A 584 5.24 -51.14 10.09
C GLY A 584 6.62 -51.01 10.74
N GLY A 585 7.09 -49.78 10.99
CA GLY A 585 8.32 -49.52 11.72
C GLY A 585 9.61 -49.92 10.99
N SER A 586 9.59 -50.03 9.64
CA SER A 586 10.76 -50.50 8.89
C SER A 586 11.62 -49.35 8.38
N ILE A 587 12.94 -49.51 8.46
CA ILE A 587 13.90 -48.60 7.80
C ILE A 587 13.69 -48.53 6.27
N ASN A 588 13.13 -49.59 5.67
CA ASN A 588 12.87 -49.65 4.23
C ASN A 588 11.66 -48.80 3.81
N ASP A 589 10.81 -48.45 4.77
CA ASP A 589 9.64 -47.59 4.54
C ASP A 589 10.02 -46.09 4.60
N ILE A 590 11.30 -45.77 4.82
CA ILE A 590 11.79 -44.39 4.90
C ILE A 590 12.63 -44.05 3.67
N GLN A 591 12.21 -43.03 2.93
CA GLN A 591 12.97 -42.47 1.82
C GLN A 591 13.73 -41.24 2.30
N VAL A 592 15.03 -41.18 1.99
CA VAL A 592 15.94 -40.10 2.39
C VAL A 592 16.74 -39.61 1.17
N PRO A 593 17.26 -38.37 1.19
CA PRO A 593 18.07 -37.85 0.08
C PRO A 593 19.36 -38.66 -0.12
N SER A 594 19.96 -38.54 -1.30
CA SER A 594 21.22 -39.23 -1.61
C SER A 594 22.33 -38.82 -0.64
N GLY A 595 22.99 -39.81 -0.02
CA GLY A 595 24.05 -39.58 0.98
C GLY A 595 23.59 -39.74 2.43
N ALA A 596 22.31 -39.49 2.72
CA ALA A 596 21.73 -39.71 4.04
C ALA A 596 21.53 -41.21 4.34
N THR A 597 21.53 -41.55 5.62
CA THR A 597 21.39 -42.93 6.12
C THR A 597 20.28 -42.98 7.16
N VAL A 598 19.32 -43.90 6.99
CA VAL A 598 18.35 -44.25 8.04
C VAL A 598 19.05 -45.20 9.00
N ASP A 599 19.43 -44.72 10.18
CA ASP A 599 20.26 -45.46 11.14
C ASP A 599 19.45 -46.54 11.86
N SER A 600 18.27 -46.18 12.34
CA SER A 600 17.39 -47.10 13.08
C SER A 600 15.95 -46.59 13.13
N VAL A 601 15.04 -47.54 13.33
CA VAL A 601 13.69 -47.28 13.83
C VAL A 601 13.57 -48.00 15.16
N ALA A 602 13.30 -47.27 16.23
CA ALA A 602 13.05 -47.80 17.57
C ALA A 602 11.53 -47.80 17.87
N GLY A 603 11.12 -48.55 18.89
CA GLY A 603 9.72 -48.66 19.29
C GLY A 603 8.94 -49.75 18.56
N ASN A 604 7.66 -49.88 18.89
CA ASN A 604 6.78 -50.92 18.34
C ASN A 604 5.36 -50.43 18.04
N GLY A 605 5.08 -49.13 18.21
CA GLY A 605 3.78 -48.52 17.95
C GLY A 605 2.64 -49.06 18.82
N GLN A 606 2.94 -49.75 19.93
CA GLN A 606 1.96 -50.35 20.84
C GLN A 606 2.09 -49.78 22.25
N ASP A 607 3.22 -50.03 22.90
CA ASP A 607 3.58 -49.49 24.23
C ASP A 607 4.82 -48.59 24.16
N GLN A 608 5.46 -48.51 22.99
CA GLN A 608 6.58 -47.62 22.69
C GLN A 608 6.35 -46.90 21.37
N GLU A 609 6.46 -45.57 21.41
CA GLU A 609 6.39 -44.68 20.25
C GLU A 609 7.47 -45.04 19.22
N TYR A 610 7.15 -44.87 17.94
CA TYR A 610 8.14 -45.08 16.89
C TYR A 610 9.09 -43.89 16.83
N ILE A 611 10.41 -44.16 16.88
CA ILE A 611 11.43 -43.13 16.75
C ILE A 611 12.34 -43.47 15.57
N ILE A 612 12.36 -42.61 14.57
CA ILE A 612 13.17 -42.74 13.36
C ILE A 612 14.42 -41.89 13.53
N TYR A 613 15.60 -42.47 13.32
CA TYR A 613 16.88 -41.75 13.36
C TYR A 613 17.55 -41.75 11.99
N ILE A 614 17.95 -40.58 11.53
CA ILE A 614 18.58 -40.37 10.23
C ILE A 614 19.84 -39.51 10.42
N SER A 615 20.94 -39.92 9.80
CA SER A 615 22.24 -39.22 9.84
C SER A 615 22.83 -39.01 8.45
N ASN A 616 23.96 -38.29 8.40
CA ASN A 616 24.66 -37.92 7.17
C ASN A 616 23.76 -37.14 6.20
N LEU A 617 22.84 -36.33 6.71
CA LEU A 617 22.03 -35.45 5.85
C LEU A 617 22.90 -34.42 5.14
N SER A 618 23.87 -33.84 5.86
CA SER A 618 24.72 -32.75 5.38
C SER A 618 23.91 -31.66 4.63
N LEU A 619 22.78 -31.26 5.21
CA LEU A 619 21.87 -30.27 4.64
C LEU A 619 22.40 -28.87 4.94
N GLU A 620 22.98 -28.22 3.93
CA GLU A 620 23.61 -26.91 4.07
C GLU A 620 22.60 -25.78 4.38
N PRO A 621 23.04 -24.68 5.01
CA PRO A 621 22.19 -23.52 5.32
C PRO A 621 21.37 -23.04 4.13
N ASP A 622 20.12 -22.64 4.39
CA ASP A 622 19.13 -22.19 3.42
C ASP A 622 18.79 -23.22 2.32
N SER A 623 19.21 -24.48 2.46
CA SER A 623 18.88 -25.57 1.54
C SER A 623 17.77 -26.46 2.10
N SER A 624 17.00 -27.06 1.20
CA SER A 624 15.93 -27.99 1.56
C SER A 624 16.18 -29.41 1.04
N CYS A 625 15.72 -30.42 1.78
CA CYS A 625 15.65 -31.80 1.33
C CYS A 625 14.28 -32.42 1.60
N PHE A 626 14.05 -33.59 1.00
CA PHE A 626 12.80 -34.33 1.09
C PHE A 626 13.01 -35.66 1.82
N ILE A 627 12.13 -35.96 2.77
CA ILE A 627 12.07 -37.26 3.46
C ILE A 627 10.62 -37.76 3.42
N ALA A 628 10.43 -39.05 3.16
CA ALA A 628 9.10 -39.67 3.21
C ALA A 628 9.07 -40.85 4.19
N ILE A 629 8.07 -40.88 5.06
CA ILE A 629 7.69 -42.02 5.89
C ILE A 629 6.50 -42.68 5.22
N THR A 630 6.72 -43.82 4.57
CA THR A 630 5.70 -44.48 3.76
C THR A 630 4.91 -45.52 4.57
N ASN A 631 3.73 -45.90 4.07
CA ASN A 631 2.88 -46.96 4.63
C ASN A 631 2.37 -46.68 6.07
N VAL A 632 2.05 -45.42 6.39
CA VAL A 632 1.47 -45.03 7.67
C VAL A 632 -0.06 -45.11 7.60
N THR A 633 -0.67 -45.89 8.49
CA THR A 633 -2.14 -46.05 8.56
C THR A 633 -2.72 -45.13 9.63
N ALA A 634 -3.64 -44.26 9.22
CA ALA A 634 -4.38 -43.39 10.11
C ALA A 634 -5.42 -44.17 10.94
N PRO A 635 -5.74 -43.73 12.18
CA PRO A 635 -6.82 -44.32 12.96
C PRO A 635 -8.17 -44.15 12.27
N ASP A 636 -9.15 -45.00 12.63
CA ASP A 636 -10.53 -44.90 12.12
C ASP A 636 -11.26 -43.61 12.58
N SER A 637 -10.76 -42.95 13.61
CA SER A 637 -11.25 -41.66 14.11
C SER A 637 -10.47 -40.49 13.51
N THR A 638 -11.13 -39.35 13.34
CA THR A 638 -10.45 -38.09 13.02
C THR A 638 -9.66 -37.57 14.22
N GLY A 639 -8.58 -36.85 13.94
CA GLY A 639 -7.65 -36.39 14.98
C GLY A 639 -6.34 -35.89 14.39
N SER A 640 -5.35 -35.68 15.24
CA SER A 640 -4.01 -35.29 14.80
C SER A 640 -2.98 -35.66 15.86
N PHE A 641 -1.75 -35.90 15.46
CA PHE A 641 -0.61 -35.95 16.36
C PHE A 641 0.49 -35.00 15.90
N GLU A 642 1.33 -34.59 16.84
CA GLU A 642 2.55 -33.85 16.55
C GLU A 642 3.68 -34.84 16.26
N LEU A 643 4.27 -34.75 15.08
CA LEU A 643 5.43 -35.54 14.68
C LEU A 643 6.67 -34.87 15.27
N LEU A 644 6.93 -35.17 16.53
CA LEU A 644 7.99 -34.53 17.30
C LEU A 644 9.32 -34.69 16.57
N THR A 645 9.90 -33.54 16.20
CA THR A 645 11.07 -33.48 15.34
C THR A 645 12.25 -32.88 16.10
N LYS A 646 13.40 -33.54 15.98
CA LYS A 646 14.65 -33.07 16.59
C LYS A 646 15.76 -33.08 15.56
N THR A 647 16.58 -32.04 15.55
CA THR A 647 17.72 -31.91 14.63
C THR A 647 19.03 -31.80 15.39
N GLY A 648 20.11 -32.24 14.74
CA GLY A 648 21.47 -32.14 15.23
C GLY A 648 22.36 -31.60 14.12
N VAL A 649 23.19 -30.62 14.46
CA VAL A 649 24.07 -29.94 13.48
C VAL A 649 25.45 -30.58 13.44
N GLN A 650 26.16 -30.37 12.34
CA GLN A 650 27.51 -30.91 12.17
C GLN A 650 28.44 -30.43 13.30
N GLY A 651 29.12 -31.37 13.97
CA GLY A 651 30.03 -31.05 15.09
C GLY A 651 29.39 -31.03 16.48
N PHE A 652 28.06 -30.99 16.58
CA PHE A 652 27.30 -31.03 17.84
C PHE A 652 26.13 -32.04 17.75
N PRO A 653 26.39 -33.34 17.91
CA PRO A 653 25.45 -34.41 17.51
C PRO A 653 24.28 -34.63 18.48
N ASN A 654 24.12 -33.81 19.52
CA ASN A 654 22.96 -33.96 20.40
C ASN A 654 21.73 -33.43 19.68
N LEU A 655 20.71 -34.29 19.52
CA LEU A 655 19.44 -33.91 18.93
C LEU A 655 18.64 -33.05 19.92
N THR A 656 18.17 -31.90 19.44
CA THR A 656 17.30 -30.99 20.18
C THR A 656 16.04 -30.73 19.36
N GLU A 657 14.92 -30.49 20.03
CA GLU A 657 13.64 -30.18 19.38
C GLU A 657 13.72 -28.88 18.57
N ILE A 658 13.09 -28.90 17.39
CA ILE A 658 12.88 -27.70 16.58
C ILE A 658 11.74 -26.86 17.17
N TYR A 659 11.62 -25.58 16.77
CA TYR A 659 10.59 -24.72 17.34
C TYR A 659 9.16 -25.15 17.02
N ASN A 660 8.95 -25.67 15.82
CA ASN A 660 7.65 -26.08 15.30
C ASN A 660 7.77 -27.48 14.69
N SER A 661 7.31 -28.50 15.43
CA SER A 661 7.19 -29.85 14.87
C SER A 661 5.93 -29.93 13.99
N PRO A 662 5.98 -30.59 12.82
CA PRO A 662 4.83 -30.70 11.95
C PRO A 662 3.72 -31.54 12.59
N ARG A 663 2.47 -31.17 12.30
CA ARG A 663 1.28 -31.88 12.76
C ARG A 663 0.68 -32.69 11.61
N ILE A 664 0.35 -33.95 11.89
CA ILE A 664 -0.24 -34.88 10.93
C ILE A 664 -1.67 -35.22 11.35
N TRP A 665 -2.60 -35.18 10.41
CA TRP A 665 -4.04 -35.21 10.62
C TRP A 665 -4.68 -36.49 10.06
N SER A 666 -5.57 -37.10 10.83
CA SER A 666 -6.52 -38.11 10.36
C SER A 666 -7.84 -37.40 10.06
N VAL A 667 -8.32 -37.49 8.81
CA VAL A 667 -9.44 -36.69 8.30
C VAL A 667 -10.46 -37.54 7.56
N ASN A 668 -11.70 -37.06 7.46
CA ASN A 668 -12.69 -37.55 6.51
C ASN A 668 -12.25 -37.21 5.08
N SER A 669 -12.59 -38.09 4.13
CA SER A 669 -12.41 -37.75 2.72
C SER A 669 -13.54 -36.84 2.22
N MET A 670 -13.28 -35.97 1.26
CA MET A 670 -14.34 -35.14 0.68
C MET A 670 -15.38 -35.97 -0.06
N SER A 671 -15.00 -37.10 -0.64
CA SER A 671 -15.96 -38.04 -1.24
C SER A 671 -16.92 -38.66 -0.22
N GLU A 672 -16.53 -38.79 1.06
CA GLU A 672 -17.41 -39.24 2.14
C GLU A 672 -18.41 -38.14 2.51
N ALA A 673 -17.97 -36.89 2.59
CA ALA A 673 -18.83 -35.74 2.82
C ALA A 673 -19.86 -35.56 1.68
N GLN A 674 -19.42 -35.75 0.44
CA GLN A 674 -20.23 -35.67 -0.78
C GLN A 674 -21.07 -36.92 -1.07
N GLN A 675 -20.93 -38.00 -0.30
CA GLN A 675 -21.57 -39.27 -0.64
C GLN A 675 -23.10 -39.14 -0.60
N PRO A 676 -23.82 -39.31 -1.72
CA PRO A 676 -25.26 -39.13 -1.73
C PRO A 676 -25.98 -40.27 -0.99
N ASP A 677 -27.13 -39.95 -0.42
CA ASP A 677 -28.04 -40.89 0.21
C ASP A 677 -28.70 -41.83 -0.81
N SER A 678 -29.61 -42.70 -0.36
CA SER A 678 -30.34 -43.62 -1.26
C SER A 678 -31.21 -42.93 -2.31
N GLY A 679 -31.51 -41.63 -2.12
CA GLY A 679 -32.21 -40.79 -3.08
C GLY A 679 -31.29 -40.24 -4.19
N GLY A 680 -29.97 -40.25 -3.97
CA GLY A 680 -28.96 -39.93 -4.98
C GLY A 680 -28.55 -38.47 -5.05
N TYR A 681 -28.95 -37.62 -4.10
CA TYR A 681 -28.71 -36.17 -4.16
C TYR A 681 -28.33 -35.54 -2.81
N ASN A 682 -28.96 -35.90 -1.69
CA ASN A 682 -28.55 -35.31 -0.40
C ASN A 682 -27.35 -36.06 0.17
N PRO A 683 -26.35 -35.40 0.78
CA PRO A 683 -25.24 -36.09 1.41
C PRO A 683 -25.71 -36.96 2.59
N ILE A 684 -25.19 -38.19 2.69
CA ILE A 684 -25.53 -39.14 3.75
C ILE A 684 -25.10 -38.63 5.14
N LEU A 685 -24.08 -37.77 5.17
CA LEU A 685 -23.56 -37.13 6.37
C LEU A 685 -24.28 -35.82 6.73
N LEU A 686 -25.38 -35.46 6.06
CA LEU A 686 -26.14 -34.24 6.36
C LEU A 686 -26.38 -34.07 7.87
N GLY A 687 -25.94 -32.92 8.41
CA GLY A 687 -26.03 -32.57 9.83
C GLY A 687 -24.95 -33.17 10.75
N HIS A 688 -24.01 -33.95 10.23
CA HIS A 688 -22.91 -34.53 11.01
C HIS A 688 -21.65 -33.67 10.93
N SER A 689 -20.86 -33.70 12.00
CA SER A 689 -19.55 -33.03 12.03
C SER A 689 -18.48 -33.88 11.35
N VAL A 690 -17.65 -33.23 10.54
CA VAL A 690 -16.51 -33.83 9.83
C VAL A 690 -15.26 -32.99 10.05
N VAL A 691 -14.10 -33.61 9.85
CA VAL A 691 -12.82 -32.91 9.72
C VAL A 691 -12.29 -33.23 8.33
N VAL A 692 -12.15 -32.25 7.45
CA VAL A 692 -11.63 -32.44 6.09
C VAL A 692 -10.34 -31.66 5.89
N ALA A 693 -9.55 -32.10 4.92
CA ALA A 693 -8.31 -31.45 4.51
C ALA A 693 -8.18 -31.45 2.99
N GLY A 694 -7.57 -30.42 2.42
CA GLY A 694 -7.41 -30.32 0.97
C GLY A 694 -6.80 -29.00 0.52
N VAL A 695 -6.58 -28.89 -0.78
CA VAL A 695 -5.99 -27.72 -1.43
C VAL A 695 -7.09 -26.82 -1.97
N VAL A 696 -7.01 -25.52 -1.69
CA VAL A 696 -7.96 -24.51 -2.20
C VAL A 696 -7.85 -24.43 -3.72
N THR A 697 -8.95 -24.78 -4.39
CA THR A 697 -9.09 -24.70 -5.86
C THR A 697 -10.00 -23.55 -6.29
N GLY A 698 -10.85 -23.02 -5.40
CA GLY A 698 -11.63 -21.81 -5.65
C GLY A 698 -11.45 -20.81 -4.51
N PRO A 699 -10.62 -19.77 -4.67
CA PRO A 699 -10.26 -18.89 -3.55
C PRO A 699 -11.44 -18.04 -3.05
N SER A 700 -11.40 -17.65 -1.77
CA SER A 700 -12.52 -16.93 -1.14
C SER A 700 -12.83 -15.58 -1.80
N SER A 701 -11.81 -14.88 -2.29
CA SER A 701 -11.95 -13.60 -2.99
C SER A 701 -12.78 -13.66 -4.27
N ILE A 702 -12.95 -14.84 -4.87
CA ILE A 702 -13.69 -15.04 -6.13
C ILE A 702 -15.13 -15.46 -5.89
N PHE A 703 -15.37 -16.20 -4.80
CA PHE A 703 -16.69 -16.79 -4.50
C PHE A 703 -17.45 -16.04 -3.42
N ASN A 704 -16.77 -15.17 -2.67
CA ASN A 704 -17.39 -14.25 -1.71
C ASN A 704 -16.39 -13.14 -1.32
N GLY A 705 -16.26 -12.11 -2.15
CA GLY A 705 -15.34 -10.98 -1.91
C GLY A 705 -15.84 -9.95 -0.88
N GLY A 706 -16.96 -10.20 -0.20
CA GLY A 706 -17.55 -9.30 0.79
C GLY A 706 -17.07 -9.57 2.22
N THR A 707 -17.03 -8.52 3.06
CA THR A 707 -16.39 -8.55 4.39
C THR A 707 -17.24 -9.12 5.54
N THR A 708 -18.18 -10.03 5.28
CA THR A 708 -19.13 -10.47 6.34
C THR A 708 -19.27 -11.98 6.46
N LYS A 709 -18.77 -12.74 5.48
CA LYS A 709 -18.91 -14.19 5.38
C LYS A 709 -17.76 -14.72 4.54
N THR A 710 -17.48 -16.02 4.64
CA THR A 710 -16.45 -16.70 3.85
C THR A 710 -17.08 -17.83 3.02
N SER A 711 -16.69 -17.95 1.75
CA SER A 711 -16.99 -19.12 0.92
C SER A 711 -15.82 -19.41 -0.01
N PHE A 712 -15.32 -20.64 -0.03
CA PHE A 712 -14.24 -21.07 -0.93
C PHE A 712 -14.34 -22.57 -1.22
N TRP A 713 -13.71 -23.01 -2.30
CA TRP A 713 -13.69 -24.41 -2.72
C TRP A 713 -12.32 -25.02 -2.51
N MET A 714 -12.30 -26.25 -2.01
CA MET A 714 -11.08 -27.03 -1.83
C MET A 714 -11.30 -28.47 -2.26
N GLU A 715 -10.20 -29.13 -2.62
CA GLU A 715 -10.18 -30.50 -3.14
C GLU A 715 -9.11 -31.34 -2.45
N ASP A 716 -9.45 -32.61 -2.21
CA ASP A 716 -8.51 -33.67 -1.87
C ASP A 716 -8.34 -34.65 -3.04
N SER A 717 -7.64 -35.77 -2.82
CA SER A 717 -7.46 -36.78 -3.86
C SER A 717 -8.75 -37.53 -4.26
N THR A 718 -9.86 -37.31 -3.55
CA THR A 718 -11.12 -38.06 -3.68
C THR A 718 -12.24 -37.21 -4.30
N SER A 719 -12.41 -35.95 -3.89
CA SER A 719 -13.42 -35.02 -4.42
C SER A 719 -13.12 -33.57 -4.01
N GLY A 720 -14.06 -32.66 -4.30
CA GLY A 720 -14.07 -31.29 -3.79
C GLY A 720 -15.36 -30.95 -3.03
N VAL A 721 -15.32 -29.87 -2.27
CA VAL A 721 -16.47 -29.39 -1.49
C VAL A 721 -16.39 -27.88 -1.26
N ASN A 722 -17.55 -27.23 -1.14
CA ASN A 722 -17.60 -25.83 -0.72
C ASN A 722 -17.41 -25.74 0.80
N ILE A 723 -16.62 -24.78 1.24
CA ILE A 723 -16.46 -24.43 2.65
C ILE A 723 -17.12 -23.08 2.87
N PHE A 724 -17.97 -22.99 3.88
CA PHE A 724 -18.75 -21.79 4.17
C PHE A 724 -18.71 -21.40 5.66
N SER A 725 -18.68 -20.10 5.93
CA SER A 725 -18.95 -19.56 7.26
C SER A 725 -19.69 -18.24 7.20
N SER A 726 -20.67 -18.05 8.08
CA SER A 726 -21.37 -16.79 8.27
C SER A 726 -20.72 -15.85 9.29
N GLU A 727 -19.74 -16.34 10.05
CA GLU A 727 -19.13 -15.64 11.18
C GLU A 727 -17.66 -15.30 10.95
N ASP A 728 -17.04 -15.86 9.91
CA ASP A 728 -15.70 -15.53 9.47
C ASP A 728 -15.78 -14.49 8.35
N ASP A 729 -15.36 -13.27 8.66
CA ASP A 729 -15.44 -12.09 7.77
C ASP A 729 -14.43 -12.11 6.63
N GLY A 730 -13.66 -13.21 6.48
CA GLY A 730 -12.76 -13.42 5.35
C GLY A 730 -11.45 -12.66 5.46
N ASN A 731 -11.10 -12.14 6.65
CA ASN A 731 -9.80 -11.53 6.90
C ASN A 731 -8.63 -12.52 6.70
N GLN A 732 -8.88 -13.84 6.79
CA GLN A 732 -7.97 -14.83 6.21
C GLN A 732 -8.30 -15.04 4.74
N SER A 733 -7.42 -14.57 3.86
CA SER A 733 -7.51 -14.87 2.43
C SER A 733 -7.21 -16.36 2.21
N PHE A 734 -8.24 -17.19 2.04
CA PHE A 734 -8.09 -18.57 1.55
C PHE A 734 -7.69 -18.51 0.08
N VAL A 735 -6.38 -18.45 -0.15
CA VAL A 735 -5.78 -18.28 -1.48
C VAL A 735 -5.63 -19.60 -2.22
N LEU A 736 -5.62 -19.51 -3.55
CA LEU A 736 -5.41 -20.64 -4.45
C LEU A 736 -4.12 -21.40 -4.09
N GLY A 737 -4.20 -22.71 -3.95
CA GLY A 737 -3.05 -23.56 -3.58
C GLY A 737 -2.74 -23.61 -2.08
N ALA A 738 -3.47 -22.90 -1.23
CA ALA A 738 -3.37 -23.11 0.22
C ALA A 738 -3.92 -24.49 0.61
N GLU A 739 -3.25 -25.18 1.51
CA GLU A 739 -3.77 -26.38 2.17
C GLU A 739 -4.50 -25.98 3.44
N VAL A 740 -5.73 -26.46 3.60
CA VAL A 740 -6.61 -26.06 4.71
C VAL A 740 -7.12 -27.30 5.43
N ILE A 741 -7.16 -27.24 6.76
CA ILE A 741 -7.91 -28.18 7.60
C ILE A 741 -9.18 -27.50 8.08
N VAL A 742 -10.34 -28.13 7.86
CA VAL A 742 -11.65 -27.59 8.28
C VAL A 742 -12.36 -28.56 9.20
N ARG A 743 -12.80 -28.06 10.35
CA ARG A 743 -13.72 -28.73 11.28
C ARG A 743 -15.09 -28.10 11.13
N GLY A 744 -16.05 -28.82 10.58
CA GLY A 744 -17.37 -28.26 10.28
C GLY A 744 -18.50 -29.28 10.28
N VAL A 745 -19.69 -28.84 9.92
CA VAL A 745 -20.90 -29.66 9.78
C VAL A 745 -21.26 -29.74 8.31
N VAL A 746 -21.54 -30.95 7.82
CA VAL A 746 -22.04 -31.15 6.45
C VAL A 746 -23.46 -30.61 6.33
N THR A 747 -23.69 -29.71 5.38
CA THR A 747 -25.00 -29.11 5.07
C THR A 747 -25.30 -29.25 3.57
N GLU A 748 -26.54 -28.93 3.21
CA GLU A 748 -26.97 -28.77 1.82
C GLU A 748 -27.52 -27.36 1.62
N TYR A 749 -27.12 -26.69 0.54
CA TYR A 749 -27.57 -25.35 0.22
C TYR A 749 -27.87 -25.17 -1.28
N ASN A 750 -29.16 -25.21 -1.64
CA ASN A 750 -29.62 -25.11 -3.04
C ASN A 750 -28.98 -26.17 -3.95
N GLY A 751 -28.88 -27.39 -3.46
CA GLY A 751 -28.34 -28.54 -4.15
C GLY A 751 -26.91 -28.88 -3.78
N ILE A 752 -26.06 -27.89 -3.46
CA ILE A 752 -24.66 -28.17 -3.17
C ILE A 752 -24.45 -28.71 -1.75
N THR A 753 -23.54 -29.66 -1.62
CA THR A 753 -22.96 -30.07 -0.34
C THR A 753 -21.94 -29.04 0.12
N GLU A 754 -22.10 -28.56 1.36
CA GLU A 754 -21.19 -27.60 1.97
C GLU A 754 -20.70 -28.11 3.33
N ILE A 755 -19.51 -27.67 3.75
CA ILE A 755 -19.04 -27.83 5.12
C ILE A 755 -19.07 -26.46 5.78
N VAL A 756 -19.93 -26.34 6.80
CA VAL A 756 -20.16 -25.08 7.51
C VAL A 756 -19.43 -25.08 8.84
N TYR A 757 -18.66 -24.03 9.11
CA TYR A 757 -17.97 -23.81 10.38
C TYR A 757 -18.37 -22.49 11.04
N ALA A 758 -18.32 -22.45 12.38
CA ALA A 758 -18.89 -21.36 13.18
C ALA A 758 -17.85 -20.39 13.79
N HIS A 759 -16.56 -20.72 13.77
CA HIS A 759 -15.50 -19.90 14.36
C HIS A 759 -14.24 -19.95 13.48
N PRO A 760 -13.54 -18.82 13.24
CA PRO A 760 -12.34 -18.77 12.39
C PRO A 760 -11.30 -19.85 12.69
N ASP A 761 -11.00 -20.12 13.96
CA ASP A 761 -10.10 -21.20 14.41
C ASP A 761 -10.49 -22.63 13.96
N SER A 762 -11.68 -22.82 13.38
CA SER A 762 -12.14 -24.11 12.86
C SER A 762 -11.66 -24.38 11.43
N ALA A 763 -11.14 -23.37 10.74
CA ALA A 763 -10.48 -23.48 9.44
C ALA A 763 -9.04 -22.96 9.60
N THR A 764 -8.05 -23.81 9.30
CA THR A 764 -6.64 -23.45 9.51
C THR A 764 -5.86 -23.71 8.23
N ILE A 765 -5.15 -22.70 7.73
CA ILE A 765 -4.16 -22.88 6.67
C ILE A 765 -2.93 -23.56 7.27
N VAL A 766 -2.57 -24.72 6.73
CA VAL A 766 -1.47 -25.58 7.23
C VAL A 766 -0.33 -25.71 6.21
N GLY A 767 -0.48 -25.09 5.05
CA GLY A 767 0.55 -24.98 4.03
C GLY A 767 0.14 -24.00 2.95
N LEU A 768 1.12 -23.33 2.34
CA LEU A 768 0.90 -22.43 1.21
C LEU A 768 1.51 -23.02 -0.06
N GLN A 769 1.02 -22.55 -1.21
CA GLN A 769 1.59 -22.86 -2.53
C GLN A 769 1.70 -24.36 -2.86
N ARG A 770 0.73 -25.17 -2.40
CA ARG A 770 0.63 -26.56 -2.83
C ARG A 770 0.28 -26.62 -4.32
N PRO A 771 0.78 -27.63 -5.05
CA PRO A 771 0.33 -27.90 -6.41
C PRO A 771 -1.20 -28.07 -6.43
N LEU A 772 -1.84 -27.41 -7.39
CA LEU A 772 -3.28 -27.58 -7.56
C LEU A 772 -3.59 -29.01 -8.01
N PRO A 773 -4.70 -29.59 -7.53
CA PRO A 773 -5.24 -30.83 -8.07
C PRO A 773 -5.42 -30.75 -9.59
N ASP A 774 -5.14 -31.86 -10.27
CA ASP A 774 -5.34 -31.97 -11.72
C ASP A 774 -6.82 -31.79 -12.07
N THR A 775 -7.09 -31.01 -13.13
CA THR A 775 -8.47 -30.80 -13.61
C THR A 775 -9.09 -32.12 -14.09
N LEU A 776 -10.32 -32.39 -13.68
CA LEU A 776 -11.11 -33.47 -14.24
C LEU A 776 -11.60 -33.10 -15.64
N LEU A 777 -11.05 -33.75 -16.68
CA LEU A 777 -11.52 -33.56 -18.06
C LEU A 777 -12.88 -34.24 -18.26
N LEU A 778 -13.92 -33.43 -18.49
CA LEU A 778 -15.23 -33.94 -18.90
C LEU A 778 -15.14 -34.58 -20.28
N GLN A 779 -15.64 -35.80 -20.37
CA GLN A 779 -15.72 -36.50 -21.66
C GLN A 779 -16.76 -35.84 -22.56
N GLU A 780 -16.63 -36.02 -23.87
CA GLU A 780 -17.61 -35.47 -24.81
C GLU A 780 -19.02 -36.06 -24.52
N ASN A 781 -20.05 -35.22 -24.59
CA ASN A 781 -21.43 -35.52 -24.18
C ASN A 781 -21.65 -35.74 -22.67
N GLN A 782 -20.63 -35.57 -21.84
CA GLN A 782 -20.81 -35.60 -20.39
C GLN A 782 -21.21 -34.21 -19.88
N GLY A 783 -22.22 -34.16 -19.01
CA GLY A 783 -22.59 -32.97 -18.26
C GLY A 783 -21.97 -32.98 -16.87
N ILE A 784 -22.29 -31.94 -16.10
CA ILE A 784 -22.03 -31.95 -14.65
C ILE A 784 -23.14 -32.75 -13.96
N TYR A 785 -22.76 -33.52 -12.95
CA TYR A 785 -23.62 -34.41 -12.20
C TYR A 785 -23.09 -34.58 -10.78
N GLU A 786 -23.94 -35.08 -9.89
CA GLU A 786 -23.70 -35.18 -8.44
C GLU A 786 -22.28 -35.58 -8.02
N LEU A 787 -21.76 -36.70 -8.52
CA LEU A 787 -20.50 -37.27 -8.03
C LEU A 787 -19.23 -36.46 -8.37
N ILE A 788 -19.36 -35.41 -9.18
CA ILE A 788 -18.23 -34.52 -9.51
C ILE A 788 -18.45 -33.10 -8.99
N GLU A 789 -19.51 -32.87 -8.20
CA GLU A 789 -19.71 -31.61 -7.51
C GLU A 789 -18.50 -31.24 -6.63
N GLY A 790 -18.18 -29.96 -6.60
CA GLY A 790 -17.06 -29.36 -5.89
C GLY A 790 -15.70 -29.54 -6.57
N ARG A 791 -15.61 -30.38 -7.61
CA ARG A 791 -14.35 -30.64 -8.31
C ARG A 791 -14.00 -29.58 -9.35
N LEU A 792 -12.71 -29.35 -9.55
CA LEU A 792 -12.19 -28.54 -10.64
C LEU A 792 -12.25 -29.34 -11.94
N VAL A 793 -13.03 -28.82 -12.88
CA VAL A 793 -13.40 -29.51 -14.12
C VAL A 793 -12.92 -28.71 -15.33
N MET A 794 -12.50 -29.42 -16.37
CA MET A 794 -12.20 -28.85 -17.69
C MET A 794 -13.15 -29.40 -18.75
N VAL A 795 -13.74 -28.50 -19.54
CA VAL A 795 -14.46 -28.82 -20.78
C VAL A 795 -13.64 -28.30 -21.96
N LYS A 796 -13.23 -29.20 -22.86
CA LYS A 796 -12.44 -28.83 -24.03
C LYS A 796 -13.30 -28.60 -25.27
N ASN A 797 -12.90 -27.64 -26.09
CA ASN A 797 -13.53 -27.30 -27.36
C ASN A 797 -15.06 -27.09 -27.28
N ALA A 798 -15.53 -26.49 -26.18
CA ALA A 798 -16.95 -26.24 -25.95
C ALA A 798 -17.45 -25.11 -26.86
N ILE A 799 -18.61 -25.29 -27.49
CA ILE A 799 -19.18 -24.26 -28.37
C ILE A 799 -20.11 -23.36 -27.56
N VAL A 800 -19.90 -22.05 -27.60
CA VAL A 800 -20.78 -21.07 -26.95
C VAL A 800 -22.15 -21.07 -27.62
N THR A 801 -23.23 -21.36 -26.89
CA THR A 801 -24.60 -21.41 -27.42
C THR A 801 -25.46 -20.22 -27.06
N SER A 802 -25.10 -19.47 -26.01
CA SER A 802 -25.75 -18.21 -25.62
C SER A 802 -24.71 -17.18 -25.19
N LEU A 803 -25.08 -15.89 -25.26
CA LEU A 803 -24.22 -14.82 -24.76
C LEU A 803 -24.32 -14.71 -23.23
N PRO A 804 -23.27 -14.26 -22.53
CA PRO A 804 -23.35 -13.91 -21.11
C PRO A 804 -24.43 -12.86 -20.84
N VAL A 805 -25.39 -13.20 -19.98
CA VAL A 805 -26.50 -12.30 -19.56
C VAL A 805 -26.50 -12.16 -18.04
N GLN A 806 -26.70 -10.94 -17.55
CA GLN A 806 -26.80 -10.67 -16.11
C GLN A 806 -27.95 -11.45 -15.46
N SER A 807 -27.67 -12.08 -14.33
CA SER A 807 -28.56 -12.93 -13.55
C SER A 807 -28.15 -12.90 -12.08
N GLY A 808 -28.89 -12.17 -11.24
CA GLY A 808 -28.52 -11.99 -9.83
C GLY A 808 -27.14 -11.31 -9.68
N SER A 809 -26.29 -11.87 -8.80
CA SER A 809 -24.92 -11.44 -8.51
C SER A 809 -23.87 -11.98 -9.50
N GLY A 810 -24.22 -12.06 -10.78
CA GLY A 810 -23.35 -12.65 -11.80
C GLY A 810 -23.97 -12.66 -13.19
N LYS A 811 -23.29 -13.33 -14.12
CA LYS A 811 -23.77 -13.59 -15.48
C LYS A 811 -23.85 -15.08 -15.75
N ASP A 812 -24.85 -15.47 -16.54
CA ASP A 812 -25.03 -16.84 -17.00
C ASP A 812 -24.90 -16.92 -18.52
N PHE A 813 -24.29 -18.00 -19.00
CA PHE A 813 -24.38 -18.42 -20.40
C PHE A 813 -24.28 -19.94 -20.52
N GLU A 814 -24.41 -20.44 -21.73
CA GLU A 814 -24.38 -21.86 -22.02
C GLU A 814 -23.28 -22.19 -23.01
N ILE A 815 -22.60 -23.30 -22.74
CA ILE A 815 -21.67 -23.94 -23.66
C ILE A 815 -22.16 -25.34 -23.99
N ARG A 816 -21.81 -25.83 -25.17
CA ARG A 816 -22.15 -27.16 -25.65
C ARG A 816 -20.91 -28.04 -25.64
N ASN A 817 -20.90 -29.03 -24.74
CA ASN A 817 -19.95 -30.14 -24.70
C ASN A 817 -20.53 -31.32 -25.48
N GLY A 818 -20.27 -31.35 -26.77
CA GLY A 818 -20.86 -32.31 -27.68
C GLY A 818 -22.39 -32.14 -27.80
N ARG A 819 -23.20 -33.09 -27.32
CA ARG A 819 -24.68 -32.99 -27.30
C ARG A 819 -25.21 -32.40 -26.00
N THR A 820 -24.35 -32.25 -25.00
CA THR A 820 -24.75 -31.81 -23.67
C THR A 820 -24.53 -30.32 -23.54
N ILE A 821 -25.57 -29.62 -23.07
CA ILE A 821 -25.48 -28.23 -22.68
C ILE A 821 -24.99 -28.16 -21.24
N ILE A 822 -24.01 -27.33 -20.98
CA ILE A 822 -23.47 -27.02 -19.66
C ILE A 822 -23.73 -25.55 -19.41
N ALA A 823 -24.42 -25.25 -18.31
CA ALA A 823 -24.56 -23.89 -17.82
C ALA A 823 -23.23 -23.42 -17.24
N VAL A 824 -22.84 -22.18 -17.54
CA VAL A 824 -21.64 -21.54 -17.01
C VAL A 824 -22.07 -20.29 -16.24
N ARG A 825 -21.66 -20.24 -14.98
CA ARG A 825 -21.97 -19.17 -14.04
C ARG A 825 -20.72 -18.35 -13.74
N LEU A 826 -20.79 -17.06 -14.03
CA LEU A 826 -19.73 -16.09 -13.77
C LEU A 826 -20.15 -15.22 -12.59
N THR A 827 -19.42 -15.28 -11.47
CA THR A 827 -19.71 -14.42 -10.31
C THR A 827 -19.27 -12.98 -10.58
N ASP A 828 -19.97 -11.99 -10.01
CA ASP A 828 -19.56 -10.58 -10.13
C ASP A 828 -18.17 -10.35 -9.49
N ASP A 829 -17.87 -11.01 -8.37
CA ASP A 829 -16.60 -10.93 -7.64
C ASP A 829 -15.40 -11.44 -8.45
N ALA A 830 -15.61 -12.38 -9.37
CA ALA A 830 -14.54 -12.90 -10.24
C ALA A 830 -14.06 -11.88 -11.30
N ASN A 831 -14.83 -10.81 -11.55
CA ASN A 831 -14.53 -9.74 -12.51
C ASN A 831 -14.04 -10.25 -13.88
N LEU A 832 -14.74 -11.26 -14.42
CA LEU A 832 -14.35 -11.93 -15.66
C LEU A 832 -14.74 -11.11 -16.90
N ASN A 833 -13.79 -10.94 -17.82
CA ASN A 833 -14.02 -10.28 -19.10
C ASN A 833 -14.88 -11.17 -19.99
N THR A 834 -16.02 -10.64 -20.43
CA THR A 834 -16.99 -11.36 -21.27
C THR A 834 -17.14 -10.75 -22.67
N ASP A 835 -16.43 -9.67 -22.99
CA ASP A 835 -16.62 -8.90 -24.22
C ASP A 835 -16.23 -9.67 -25.50
N HIS A 836 -15.35 -10.66 -25.36
CA HIS A 836 -14.87 -11.49 -26.45
C HIS A 836 -15.77 -12.73 -26.69
N ILE A 837 -16.68 -13.06 -25.76
CA ILE A 837 -17.51 -14.26 -25.84
C ILE A 837 -18.67 -14.03 -26.82
N THR A 838 -18.62 -14.69 -27.97
CA THR A 838 -19.69 -14.65 -28.98
C THR A 838 -20.26 -16.05 -29.21
N VAL A 839 -21.57 -16.12 -29.52
CA VAL A 839 -22.22 -17.38 -29.91
C VAL A 839 -21.50 -18.00 -31.11
N GLY A 840 -21.16 -19.28 -31.00
CA GLY A 840 -20.41 -20.03 -32.00
C GLY A 840 -18.88 -20.04 -31.79
N ASN A 841 -18.33 -19.19 -30.90
CA ASN A 841 -16.92 -19.33 -30.50
C ASN A 841 -16.69 -20.67 -29.78
N ILE A 842 -15.43 -21.09 -29.77
CA ILE A 842 -15.00 -22.33 -29.14
C ILE A 842 -14.12 -21.96 -27.97
N LEU A 843 -14.46 -22.47 -26.79
CA LEU A 843 -13.75 -22.22 -25.56
C LEU A 843 -13.21 -23.53 -24.97
N ASP A 844 -11.99 -23.51 -24.47
CA ASP A 844 -11.59 -24.39 -23.38
C ASP A 844 -12.01 -23.70 -22.07
N VAL A 845 -12.88 -24.34 -21.31
CA VAL A 845 -13.46 -23.79 -20.07
C VAL A 845 -13.02 -24.62 -18.88
N ILE A 846 -12.45 -23.96 -17.88
CA ILE A 846 -12.13 -24.54 -16.57
C ILE A 846 -13.08 -23.93 -15.53
N GLY A 847 -13.49 -24.70 -14.53
CA GLY A 847 -14.26 -24.14 -13.43
C GLY A 847 -14.61 -25.19 -12.38
N ILE A 848 -15.14 -24.72 -11.25
CA ILE A 848 -15.65 -25.61 -10.21
C ILE A 848 -17.02 -26.14 -10.64
N ALA A 849 -17.23 -27.45 -10.58
CA ALA A 849 -18.53 -28.05 -10.78
C ALA A 849 -19.43 -27.74 -9.57
N GLY A 850 -20.47 -26.95 -9.75
CA GLY A 850 -21.43 -26.61 -8.70
C GLY A 850 -22.87 -26.89 -9.11
N GLN A 851 -23.79 -26.53 -8.22
CA GLN A 851 -25.23 -26.66 -8.44
C GLN A 851 -25.96 -25.43 -7.90
N TYR A 852 -27.11 -25.11 -8.48
CA TYR A 852 -28.06 -24.16 -7.91
C TYR A 852 -29.49 -24.57 -8.26
N SER A 853 -30.15 -25.24 -7.32
CA SER A 853 -31.45 -25.87 -7.49
C SER A 853 -32.34 -25.63 -6.28
N TYR A 854 -33.62 -25.33 -6.54
CA TYR A 854 -34.69 -25.31 -5.53
C TYR A 854 -35.55 -26.59 -5.57
N ASP A 855 -35.23 -27.54 -6.45
CA ASP A 855 -35.97 -28.79 -6.59
C ASP A 855 -35.76 -29.69 -5.36
N THR A 856 -36.75 -30.55 -5.08
CA THR A 856 -36.65 -31.57 -4.03
C THR A 856 -37.00 -32.94 -4.61
N PRO A 857 -36.02 -33.86 -4.78
CA PRO A 857 -34.59 -33.68 -4.54
C PRO A 857 -33.93 -32.71 -5.55
N PRO A 858 -32.75 -32.14 -5.24
CA PRO A 858 -32.05 -31.20 -6.12
C PRO A 858 -31.39 -31.94 -7.30
N ALA A 859 -32.19 -32.30 -8.30
CA ALA A 859 -31.75 -33.11 -9.44
C ALA A 859 -31.37 -32.30 -10.69
N SER A 860 -31.36 -30.97 -10.60
CA SER A 860 -31.19 -30.05 -11.73
C SER A 860 -30.24 -28.90 -11.37
N GLY A 861 -30.03 -27.93 -12.26
CA GLY A 861 -29.29 -26.71 -11.92
C GLY A 861 -27.77 -26.86 -11.80
N TYR A 862 -27.17 -27.94 -12.30
CA TYR A 862 -25.72 -28.08 -12.35
C TYR A 862 -25.09 -27.04 -13.29
N GLN A 863 -23.96 -26.49 -12.85
CA GLN A 863 -23.29 -25.37 -13.51
C GLN A 863 -21.78 -25.42 -13.30
N LEU A 864 -21.04 -24.87 -14.25
CA LEU A 864 -19.60 -24.68 -14.16
C LEU A 864 -19.30 -23.26 -13.68
N LEU A 865 -18.38 -23.12 -12.73
CA LEU A 865 -18.00 -21.85 -12.10
C LEU A 865 -16.54 -21.50 -12.42
N PRO A 866 -16.25 -20.78 -13.54
CA PRO A 866 -14.92 -20.28 -13.84
C PRO A 866 -14.44 -19.28 -12.78
N ARG A 867 -13.13 -19.27 -12.51
CA ARG A 867 -12.53 -18.47 -11.43
C ARG A 867 -11.73 -17.29 -11.96
N PHE A 868 -11.04 -17.48 -13.09
CA PHE A 868 -10.12 -16.50 -13.67
C PHE A 868 -10.36 -16.29 -15.16
N ASN A 869 -9.88 -15.19 -15.73
CA ASN A 869 -9.93 -14.98 -17.18
C ASN A 869 -9.20 -16.10 -17.96
N SER A 870 -8.14 -16.68 -17.37
CA SER A 870 -7.45 -17.85 -17.92
C SER A 870 -8.27 -19.13 -17.91
N ASP A 871 -9.37 -19.18 -17.15
CA ASP A 871 -10.30 -20.31 -17.18
C ASP A 871 -11.26 -20.24 -18.39
N LEU A 872 -11.29 -19.12 -19.13
CA LEU A 872 -12.11 -18.91 -20.33
C LEU A 872 -11.22 -18.68 -21.55
N MET A 873 -10.67 -19.76 -22.11
CA MET A 873 -9.70 -19.66 -23.21
C MET A 873 -10.39 -19.83 -24.56
N GLU A 874 -10.45 -18.74 -25.34
CA GLU A 874 -10.91 -18.83 -26.72
C GLU A 874 -9.89 -19.58 -27.59
N ILE A 875 -10.35 -20.62 -28.28
CA ILE A 875 -9.54 -21.35 -29.24
C ILE A 875 -9.60 -20.62 -30.57
N HIS A 876 -8.56 -19.83 -30.85
CA HIS A 876 -8.36 -19.28 -32.19
C HIS A 876 -7.97 -20.42 -33.14
N LEU A 877 -8.79 -20.59 -34.17
CA LEU A 877 -8.53 -21.56 -35.22
C LEU A 877 -7.23 -21.21 -35.97
N ALA A 878 -6.54 -22.23 -36.46
CA ALA A 878 -5.23 -22.11 -37.11
C ALA A 878 -5.21 -21.04 -38.23
N ASN A 879 -4.06 -20.41 -38.49
CA ASN A 879 -3.91 -19.41 -39.54
C ASN A 879 -4.46 -19.88 -40.90
N PRO A 880 -5.08 -18.98 -41.69
CA PRO A 880 -5.58 -19.29 -43.02
C PRO A 880 -4.51 -19.95 -43.91
N THR A 881 -4.89 -21.02 -44.57
CA THR A 881 -4.05 -21.73 -45.55
C THR A 881 -4.19 -21.13 -46.94
N GLN A 882 -3.22 -21.41 -47.82
CA GLN A 882 -3.24 -20.95 -49.22
C GLN A 882 -4.29 -21.70 -50.06
N ASP A 883 -4.53 -22.97 -49.76
CA ASP A 883 -5.51 -23.82 -50.42
C ASP A 883 -6.48 -24.38 -49.36
N PRO A 884 -7.78 -24.53 -49.66
CA PRO A 884 -8.73 -25.11 -48.72
C PRO A 884 -8.29 -26.52 -48.29
N GLN A 885 -8.46 -26.82 -47.01
CA GLN A 885 -8.22 -28.10 -46.36
C GLN A 885 -9.46 -28.49 -45.58
N LEU A 886 -9.77 -29.78 -45.57
CA LEU A 886 -10.91 -30.36 -44.83
C LEU A 886 -10.40 -31.54 -44.01
N THR A 887 -10.61 -31.54 -42.71
CA THR A 887 -10.29 -32.67 -41.81
C THR A 887 -11.52 -33.05 -41.02
N ILE A 888 -11.72 -34.35 -40.82
CA ILE A 888 -12.91 -34.91 -40.17
C ILE A 888 -12.46 -35.93 -39.15
N TYR A 889 -12.96 -35.84 -37.93
CA TYR A 889 -12.65 -36.76 -36.84
C TYR A 889 -13.83 -36.83 -35.84
N PRO A 890 -14.15 -37.98 -35.24
CA PRO A 890 -13.66 -39.30 -35.60
C PRO A 890 -14.27 -39.77 -36.93
N ASN A 891 -13.60 -40.71 -37.59
CA ASN A 891 -14.08 -41.36 -38.81
C ASN A 891 -13.42 -42.76 -38.93
N PRO A 892 -14.15 -43.87 -38.74
CA PRO A 892 -15.61 -43.97 -38.60
C PRO A 892 -16.16 -43.36 -37.30
N VAL A 893 -17.46 -43.07 -37.29
CA VAL A 893 -18.20 -42.47 -36.18
C VAL A 893 -19.48 -43.23 -35.84
N SER A 894 -19.83 -43.33 -34.57
CA SER A 894 -21.02 -44.02 -34.06
C SER A 894 -22.07 -43.01 -33.54
N ILE A 895 -22.91 -42.52 -34.45
CA ILE A 895 -24.00 -41.58 -34.12
C ILE A 895 -24.99 -42.16 -33.09
N THR A 896 -25.20 -43.49 -33.13
CA THR A 896 -26.06 -44.21 -32.18
C THR A 896 -25.45 -44.31 -30.78
N ALA A 897 -24.12 -44.25 -30.66
CA ALA A 897 -23.43 -44.20 -29.36
C ALA A 897 -23.32 -42.77 -28.82
N GLY A 898 -23.81 -41.76 -29.55
CA GLY A 898 -23.75 -40.37 -29.14
C GLY A 898 -22.55 -39.59 -29.66
N GLU A 899 -21.64 -40.21 -30.41
CA GLU A 899 -20.45 -39.54 -30.96
C GLU A 899 -20.83 -38.41 -31.92
N ILE A 900 -19.97 -37.39 -31.97
CA ILE A 900 -20.13 -36.21 -32.79
C ILE A 900 -18.94 -36.10 -33.72
N ILE A 901 -19.21 -35.55 -34.90
CA ILE A 901 -18.22 -35.43 -35.95
C ILE A 901 -17.69 -34.00 -35.92
N HIS A 902 -16.40 -33.86 -35.67
CA HIS A 902 -15.66 -32.61 -35.74
C HIS A 902 -15.13 -32.43 -37.15
N ILE A 903 -15.49 -31.32 -37.78
CA ILE A 903 -15.10 -30.95 -39.13
C ILE A 903 -14.30 -29.66 -39.04
N PHE A 904 -13.00 -29.76 -39.33
CA PHE A 904 -12.11 -28.63 -39.43
C PHE A 904 -11.95 -28.26 -40.90
N VAL A 905 -12.34 -27.05 -41.24
CA VAL A 905 -12.03 -26.44 -42.54
C VAL A 905 -10.96 -25.38 -42.30
N ASN A 906 -9.87 -25.43 -43.04
CA ASN A 906 -8.93 -24.31 -43.09
C ASN A 906 -8.85 -23.82 -44.53
N SER A 907 -9.09 -22.54 -44.78
CA SER A 907 -9.15 -21.99 -46.14
C SER A 907 -8.65 -20.54 -46.17
N PRO A 908 -8.37 -19.97 -47.35
CA PRO A 908 -8.05 -18.55 -47.48
C PRO A 908 -9.20 -17.64 -47.02
N LEU A 909 -8.90 -16.38 -46.68
CA LEU A 909 -9.90 -15.41 -46.21
C LEU A 909 -10.76 -14.78 -47.33
N GLU A 910 -10.33 -14.89 -48.59
CA GLU A 910 -10.96 -14.18 -49.71
C GLU A 910 -11.96 -15.05 -50.49
N GLY A 911 -13.14 -15.27 -49.94
CA GLY A 911 -14.20 -16.03 -50.62
C GLY A 911 -15.32 -16.49 -49.70
N THR A 912 -16.03 -17.53 -50.13
CA THR A 912 -17.09 -18.18 -49.33
C THR A 912 -16.96 -19.70 -49.30
N LEU A 913 -17.49 -20.32 -48.24
CA LEU A 913 -17.53 -21.75 -48.01
C LEU A 913 -18.98 -22.25 -48.01
N THR A 914 -19.20 -23.39 -48.66
CA THR A 914 -20.40 -24.21 -48.52
C THR A 914 -19.96 -25.62 -48.15
N LEU A 915 -20.47 -26.13 -47.03
CA LEU A 915 -20.13 -27.46 -46.50
C LEU A 915 -21.41 -28.26 -46.34
N LYS A 916 -21.49 -29.38 -47.05
CA LYS A 916 -22.67 -30.25 -47.07
C LYS A 916 -22.28 -31.70 -46.91
N ILE A 917 -23.21 -32.51 -46.45
CA ILE A 917 -23.06 -33.96 -46.35
C ILE A 917 -24.06 -34.60 -47.30
N PHE A 918 -23.59 -35.52 -48.13
CA PHE A 918 -24.40 -36.27 -49.08
C PHE A 918 -24.33 -37.77 -48.79
N ASP A 919 -25.40 -38.48 -49.10
CA ASP A 919 -25.33 -39.95 -49.16
C ASP A 919 -24.71 -40.42 -50.49
N MET A 920 -24.49 -41.73 -50.62
CA MET A 920 -23.92 -42.32 -51.83
C MET A 920 -24.82 -42.23 -53.07
N GLU A 921 -26.09 -41.86 -52.93
CA GLU A 921 -27.00 -41.57 -54.05
C GLU A 921 -26.94 -40.09 -54.48
N GLY A 922 -26.12 -39.27 -53.80
CA GLY A 922 -25.95 -37.84 -54.07
C GLY A 922 -27.08 -36.99 -53.49
N ARG A 923 -27.90 -37.53 -52.57
CA ARG A 923 -28.94 -36.75 -51.88
C ARG A 923 -28.32 -35.98 -50.73
N GLU A 924 -28.70 -34.71 -50.58
CA GLU A 924 -28.26 -33.88 -49.45
C GLU A 924 -28.86 -34.42 -48.14
N VAL A 925 -27.97 -34.71 -47.20
CA VAL A 925 -28.28 -35.25 -45.86
C VAL A 925 -28.31 -34.12 -44.86
N ALA A 926 -27.26 -33.28 -44.86
CA ALA A 926 -27.13 -32.11 -44.00
C ALA A 926 -26.44 -30.96 -44.73
N SER A 927 -26.89 -29.72 -44.50
CA SER A 927 -26.16 -28.50 -44.88
C SER A 927 -25.60 -27.87 -43.61
N LEU A 928 -24.28 -27.75 -43.54
CA LEU A 928 -23.56 -27.28 -42.34
C LEU A 928 -23.04 -25.85 -42.49
N LEU A 929 -22.62 -25.46 -43.69
CA LEU A 929 -22.30 -24.09 -44.07
C LEU A 929 -22.91 -23.78 -45.43
N GLU A 930 -23.41 -22.56 -45.64
CA GLU A 930 -24.02 -22.14 -46.90
C GLU A 930 -23.60 -20.70 -47.23
N ASN A 931 -22.68 -20.53 -48.18
CA ASN A 931 -22.11 -19.24 -48.56
C ASN A 931 -21.55 -18.41 -47.37
N THR A 932 -21.01 -19.09 -46.36
CA THR A 932 -20.36 -18.46 -45.21
C THR A 932 -19.03 -17.84 -45.64
N ALA A 933 -18.59 -16.74 -45.02
CA ALA A 933 -17.26 -16.18 -45.28
C ALA A 933 -16.16 -17.24 -45.11
N SER A 934 -15.17 -17.25 -46.00
CA SER A 934 -14.08 -18.22 -45.94
C SER A 934 -13.04 -17.89 -44.89
N GLY A 935 -12.18 -18.85 -44.60
CA GLY A 935 -11.26 -18.84 -43.47
C GLY A 935 -11.27 -20.19 -42.73
N PRO A 936 -10.53 -20.26 -41.61
CA PRO A 936 -10.62 -21.36 -40.66
C PRO A 936 -12.01 -21.48 -40.05
N GLN A 937 -12.59 -22.67 -40.05
CA GLN A 937 -13.89 -22.98 -39.46
C GLN A 937 -13.79 -24.32 -38.70
N TYR A 938 -14.48 -24.40 -37.57
CA TYR A 938 -14.68 -25.64 -36.84
C TYR A 938 -16.17 -25.86 -36.66
N ILE A 939 -16.63 -26.99 -37.18
CA ILE A 939 -18.04 -27.33 -37.26
C ILE A 939 -18.22 -28.69 -36.61
N THR A 940 -19.27 -28.84 -35.81
CA THR A 940 -19.69 -30.14 -35.29
C THR A 940 -20.95 -30.62 -36.02
N TRP A 941 -21.03 -31.93 -36.26
CA TRP A 941 -22.24 -32.57 -36.77
C TRP A 941 -22.62 -33.74 -35.88
N ASP A 942 -23.80 -33.66 -35.28
CA ASP A 942 -24.35 -34.68 -34.37
C ASP A 942 -25.02 -35.85 -35.10
N GLY A 943 -24.95 -35.89 -36.43
CA GLY A 943 -25.55 -36.92 -37.26
C GLY A 943 -26.99 -36.65 -37.65
N LEU A 944 -27.58 -35.50 -37.29
CA LEU A 944 -28.93 -35.15 -37.70
C LEU A 944 -28.99 -34.67 -39.15
N THR A 945 -29.95 -35.19 -39.90
CA THR A 945 -30.31 -34.70 -41.23
C THR A 945 -30.94 -33.30 -41.14
N ASN A 946 -31.05 -32.60 -42.27
CA ASN A 946 -31.81 -31.34 -42.38
C ASN A 946 -33.29 -31.45 -41.92
N TYR A 947 -33.82 -32.67 -41.77
CA TYR A 947 -35.16 -32.96 -41.29
C TYR A 947 -35.22 -33.40 -39.82
N GLY A 948 -34.10 -33.38 -39.10
CA GLY A 948 -34.01 -33.77 -37.69
C GLY A 948 -34.00 -35.28 -37.43
N PHE A 949 -33.87 -36.11 -38.46
CA PHE A 949 -33.68 -37.57 -38.28
C PHE A 949 -32.21 -37.93 -38.21
N ASN A 950 -31.85 -38.92 -37.40
CA ASN A 950 -30.50 -39.50 -37.40
C ASN A 950 -30.13 -40.05 -38.79
N ALA A 951 -28.92 -39.73 -39.23
CA ALA A 951 -28.29 -40.35 -40.38
C ALA A 951 -28.21 -41.87 -40.18
N ARG A 952 -28.52 -42.63 -41.22
CA ARG A 952 -28.48 -44.09 -41.17
C ARG A 952 -27.03 -44.58 -41.17
N ILE A 953 -26.79 -45.78 -40.66
CA ILE A 953 -25.50 -46.47 -40.83
C ILE A 953 -25.18 -46.57 -42.32
N GLY A 954 -23.97 -46.17 -42.72
CA GLY A 954 -23.56 -46.12 -44.12
C GLY A 954 -22.37 -45.20 -44.38
N VAL A 955 -22.00 -45.10 -45.65
CA VAL A 955 -20.95 -44.17 -46.12
C VAL A 955 -21.62 -42.91 -46.65
N TYR A 956 -21.02 -41.77 -46.32
CA TYR A 956 -21.42 -40.42 -46.71
C TYR A 956 -20.24 -39.69 -47.33
N ILE A 957 -20.52 -38.61 -48.05
CA ILE A 957 -19.52 -37.69 -48.60
C ILE A 957 -19.70 -36.34 -47.93
N VAL A 958 -18.68 -35.90 -47.20
CA VAL A 958 -18.56 -34.50 -46.75
C VAL A 958 -17.97 -33.71 -47.92
N HIS A 959 -18.77 -32.79 -48.43
CA HIS A 959 -18.52 -31.98 -49.60
C HIS A 959 -18.28 -30.53 -49.18
N LEU A 960 -17.01 -30.11 -49.24
CA LEU A 960 -16.62 -28.72 -49.06
C LEU A 960 -16.46 -28.07 -50.45
N LYS A 961 -17.12 -26.93 -50.62
CA LYS A 961 -16.96 -26.04 -51.76
C LYS A 961 -16.42 -24.70 -51.27
N TYR A 962 -15.27 -24.30 -51.78
CA TYR A 962 -14.70 -22.97 -51.59
C TYR A 962 -14.87 -22.18 -52.89
N LYS A 963 -15.47 -20.99 -52.80
CA LYS A 963 -15.70 -20.09 -53.92
C LYS A 963 -14.90 -18.82 -53.72
N HIS A 964 -13.96 -18.56 -54.63
CA HIS A 964 -13.15 -17.36 -54.67
C HIS A 964 -13.98 -16.13 -55.02
N ASN A 965 -13.52 -14.94 -54.60
CA ASN A 965 -14.17 -13.67 -54.94
C ASN A 965 -14.22 -13.39 -56.46
N ASN A 966 -13.29 -13.95 -57.23
CA ASN A 966 -13.26 -13.85 -58.69
C ASN A 966 -14.28 -14.79 -59.39
N GLY A 967 -14.96 -15.66 -58.63
CA GLY A 967 -15.95 -16.63 -59.11
C GLY A 967 -15.44 -18.05 -59.35
N ASP A 968 -14.14 -18.31 -59.22
CA ASP A 968 -13.55 -19.65 -59.33
C ASP A 968 -13.98 -20.53 -58.14
N GLU A 969 -14.07 -21.84 -58.36
CA GLU A 969 -14.55 -22.80 -57.35
C GLU A 969 -13.59 -23.97 -57.18
N GLU A 970 -13.31 -24.31 -55.93
CA GLU A 970 -12.55 -25.49 -55.52
C GLU A 970 -13.44 -26.41 -54.67
N ILE A 971 -13.31 -27.72 -54.89
CA ILE A 971 -14.15 -28.73 -54.24
C ILE A 971 -13.28 -29.80 -53.60
N ILE A 972 -13.55 -30.07 -52.33
CA ILE A 972 -12.92 -31.16 -51.57
C ILE A 972 -14.01 -32.09 -51.07
N ASN A 973 -13.90 -33.36 -51.44
CA ASN A 973 -14.78 -34.43 -50.96
C ASN A 973 -14.00 -35.36 -50.04
N LYS A 974 -14.51 -35.62 -48.84
CA LYS A 974 -13.99 -36.66 -47.96
C LYS A 974 -15.06 -37.69 -47.60
N PRO A 975 -14.74 -38.99 -47.62
CA PRO A 975 -15.67 -40.01 -47.16
C PRO A 975 -15.82 -39.92 -45.65
N LEU A 976 -17.05 -40.12 -45.18
CA LEU A 976 -17.41 -40.23 -43.77
C LEU A 976 -18.17 -41.54 -43.57
N VAL A 977 -17.71 -42.37 -42.64
CA VAL A 977 -18.32 -43.67 -42.34
C VAL A 977 -19.11 -43.56 -41.05
N VAL A 978 -20.43 -43.62 -41.13
CA VAL A 978 -21.32 -43.72 -39.96
C VAL A 978 -21.56 -45.19 -39.66
N GLY A 979 -21.01 -45.65 -38.54
CA GLY A 979 -21.13 -47.01 -38.02
C GLY A 979 -22.01 -47.08 -36.77
N THR A 980 -21.89 -48.21 -36.08
CA THR A 980 -22.45 -48.44 -34.75
C THR A 980 -21.42 -49.21 -33.92
N THR A 981 -21.54 -49.18 -32.61
CA THR A 981 -20.67 -49.93 -31.71
C THR A 981 -20.91 -51.43 -31.90
N LEU A 982 -19.84 -52.20 -32.08
CA LEU A 982 -19.91 -53.65 -32.10
C LEU A 982 -19.84 -54.13 -30.64
N GLU A 983 -20.84 -54.88 -30.20
CA GLU A 983 -20.87 -55.52 -28.87
C GLU A 983 -19.76 -56.56 -28.69
#